data_AF-A0A7V8WHM7-F1
#
_entry.id   AF-A0A7V8WHM7-F1
#
_cell.length_a   1.000
_cell.length_b   1.000
_cell.length_c   1.000
_cell.angle_alpha   90.00
_cell.angle_beta   90.00
_cell.angle_gamma   90.00
#
_symmetry.space_group_name_H-M   'P 1'
#
loop_
_entity.id
_entity.type
_entity.pdbx_description
1 polymer ?
#
loop_
_entity_poly.entity_id
_entity_poly.type
_entity_poly.pdbx_seq_one_letter_code
_entity_poly.pdbx_strand_id
1 'polypeptide(L)'
;LTAAPDGALNGSFKVDRDGLYHLEMNAPTGERVTASPQYTIDVLADQPPTVSIAKPGRDTTASPIEEVFVEARADDDFGVRNLELVYSVNGGAEKAVRLFDGQKRTSEVSAGHTFYLEELTLKAGDSVSYYARATDNDGVQGAKPATSDIYFVKIRPLSKDFRRAQSQASGGGGGGQQQQNQGGLSEQQRRIIAATFNVQRDRKTMSADKLRQNATVIALSQTKLREQVEALLSQMNQRLGGDESFKTIMALLTQSIPEMKNAESKLQGAAPDAALPPEQKALQLLQQAEEEYEVQVQTQQQQQGGGGGGQQQDRDLSDLFELEVDKMANQYEVRQQAAQQQADQKLDEIAEKLKELAKRQEQEAERQRRRAAAGQTGSGGGSGDSQRDLADQAEEAARRLEQLSREENRADLAQSAQQLRQAADAMRRAAANGQQASGAQSAEALERLRQAEQQLTRSQTGRAERDIADAVRRAGELVNEQKELASQVRGLGSAAERNREQVQQLLDRKGAMEQKVGELEKQIDRAAADMRRDERDASRKMTEAATAIRDNRVRDKIRYSGSMVRSGMATSDTENFEREIGSNLESVRSRLDEAQAALGQSRPDAKADSLNRARQLARSVESLGERARERQQGREQGAQGAEGAAGQQQDARGQQRGAQGQQQGAQGQQQGAQGAEGARGQQQGARGAQGQGGREGQGGGREGRGGREGQGGQQGQGGRNDGQRTQDGRGGRGDTTGAPQFGGGAVDLLLQLADLLFHG
;
A
#
# COMPACT_ATOMS: atom_id res chain seq x y z
N LEU A 1 -13.26 23.51 -54.67
CA LEU A 1 -14.64 23.70 -54.18
C LEU A 1 -15.59 23.39 -55.32
N THR A 2 -16.76 22.82 -55.02
CA THR A 2 -17.81 22.44 -55.97
C THR A 2 -19.09 23.18 -55.57
N ALA A 3 -19.72 23.88 -56.50
CA ALA A 3 -20.96 24.60 -56.23
C ALA A 3 -22.15 23.63 -56.16
N ALA A 4 -22.97 23.78 -55.13
CA ALA A 4 -24.25 23.12 -54.98
C ALA A 4 -25.40 23.98 -55.54
N PRO A 5 -26.60 23.42 -55.83
CA PRO A 5 -27.69 24.14 -56.49
C PRO A 5 -28.30 25.30 -55.69
N ASP A 6 -28.03 25.34 -54.38
CA ASP A 6 -28.40 26.41 -53.43
C ASP A 6 -27.38 27.56 -53.36
N GLY A 7 -26.24 27.43 -54.05
CA GLY A 7 -25.13 28.38 -54.02
C GLY A 7 -24.03 28.05 -53.00
N ALA A 8 -24.15 26.97 -52.21
CA ALA A 8 -23.09 26.56 -51.27
C ALA A 8 -21.84 26.05 -52.02
N LEU A 9 -20.65 26.33 -51.47
CA LEU A 9 -19.37 25.89 -52.02
C LEU A 9 -18.74 24.80 -51.16
N ASN A 10 -18.91 23.54 -51.57
CA ASN A 10 -18.45 22.37 -50.82
C ASN A 10 -17.03 21.95 -51.21
N GLY A 11 -16.29 21.36 -50.28
CA GLY A 11 -14.98 20.77 -50.58
C GLY A 11 -14.39 20.03 -49.39
N SER A 12 -13.41 19.17 -49.68
CA SER A 12 -12.71 18.35 -48.69
C SER A 12 -11.21 18.33 -49.01
N PHE A 13 -10.41 18.27 -47.95
CA PHE A 13 -8.97 17.99 -48.01
C PHE A 13 -8.63 17.05 -46.85
N LYS A 14 -7.57 16.25 -46.98
CA LYS A 14 -7.07 15.46 -45.85
C LYS A 14 -6.26 16.37 -44.94
N VAL A 15 -6.51 16.25 -43.64
CA VAL A 15 -5.67 16.82 -42.59
C VAL A 15 -4.65 15.75 -42.15
N ASP A 16 -3.39 16.13 -42.02
CA ASP A 16 -2.27 15.25 -41.65
C ASP A 16 -1.33 15.83 -40.58
N ARG A 17 -1.50 17.11 -40.22
CA ARG A 17 -0.71 17.85 -39.21
C ARG A 17 -1.45 19.13 -38.80
N ASP A 18 -1.05 19.69 -37.66
CA ASP A 18 -1.55 20.97 -37.17
C ASP A 18 -1.32 22.10 -38.17
N GLY A 19 -2.21 23.09 -38.18
CA GLY A 19 -2.08 24.22 -39.09
C GLY A 19 -3.21 25.23 -39.03
N LEU A 20 -3.29 26.05 -40.08
CA LEU A 20 -4.28 27.11 -40.23
C LEU A 20 -4.82 27.07 -41.67
N TYR A 21 -6.13 27.24 -41.85
CA TYR A 21 -6.73 27.40 -43.18
C TYR A 21 -7.60 28.66 -43.27
N HIS A 22 -7.66 29.22 -44.47
CA HIS A 22 -8.63 30.23 -44.88
C HIS A 22 -9.00 29.98 -46.34
N LEU A 23 -10.12 30.54 -46.79
CA LEU A 23 -10.55 30.49 -48.18
C LEU A 23 -10.14 31.78 -48.89
N GLU A 24 -9.62 31.65 -50.11
CA GLU A 24 -9.44 32.74 -51.06
C GLU A 24 -10.34 32.49 -52.27
N MET A 25 -10.91 33.56 -52.82
CA MET A 25 -11.68 33.51 -54.07
C MET A 25 -11.08 34.48 -55.08
N ASN A 26 -11.00 34.06 -56.35
CA ASN A 26 -10.63 34.98 -57.43
C ASN A 26 -11.84 35.86 -57.76
N ALA A 27 -11.68 37.18 -57.65
CA ALA A 27 -12.65 38.14 -58.16
C ALA A 27 -12.73 38.09 -59.70
N PRO A 28 -13.80 38.58 -60.33
CA PRO A 28 -13.90 38.68 -61.80
C PRO A 28 -12.79 39.53 -62.46
N THR A 29 -12.10 40.36 -61.68
CA THR A 29 -10.91 41.15 -62.07
C THR A 29 -9.59 40.37 -62.05
N GLY A 30 -9.58 39.13 -61.55
CA GLY A 30 -8.39 38.29 -61.40
C GLY A 30 -7.64 38.46 -60.06
N GLU A 31 -8.06 39.41 -59.23
CA GLU A 31 -7.51 39.62 -57.87
C GLU A 31 -7.98 38.53 -56.90
N ARG A 32 -7.16 38.15 -55.92
CA ARG A 32 -7.56 37.23 -54.85
C ARG A 32 -8.13 38.00 -53.66
N VAL A 33 -9.32 37.60 -53.22
CA VAL A 33 -10.00 38.16 -52.06
C VAL A 33 -10.15 37.09 -50.98
N THR A 34 -9.74 37.41 -49.75
CA THR A 34 -9.94 36.56 -48.57
C THR A 34 -11.43 36.41 -48.29
N ALA A 35 -11.94 35.18 -48.43
CA ALA A 35 -13.37 34.87 -48.38
C ALA A 35 -13.81 34.18 -47.08
N SER A 36 -12.88 33.94 -46.15
CA SER A 36 -13.20 33.49 -44.78
C SER A 36 -12.22 34.07 -43.75
N PRO A 37 -12.59 34.07 -42.45
CA PRO A 37 -11.60 34.10 -41.38
C PRO A 37 -10.55 32.99 -41.52
N GLN A 38 -9.47 33.13 -40.77
CA GLN A 38 -8.48 32.07 -40.57
C GLN A 38 -8.93 31.17 -39.42
N TYR A 39 -8.94 29.85 -39.66
CA TYR A 39 -9.32 28.81 -38.71
C TYR A 39 -8.11 27.96 -38.34
N THR A 40 -7.96 27.59 -37.07
CA THR A 40 -6.99 26.59 -36.63
C THR A 40 -7.43 25.19 -37.04
N ILE A 41 -6.45 24.29 -37.17
CA ILE A 41 -6.64 22.85 -37.27
C ILE A 41 -5.68 22.21 -36.28
N ASP A 42 -6.22 21.53 -35.29
CA ASP A 42 -5.47 20.79 -34.26
C ASP A 42 -5.69 19.30 -34.51
N VAL A 43 -4.62 18.52 -34.68
CA VAL A 43 -4.68 17.11 -35.10
C VAL A 43 -4.46 16.20 -33.91
N LEU A 44 -5.57 15.67 -33.39
CA LEU A 44 -5.53 14.62 -32.37
C LEU A 44 -5.06 13.31 -33.00
N ALA A 45 -4.00 12.74 -32.42
CA ALA A 45 -3.54 11.41 -32.76
C ALA A 45 -4.48 10.37 -32.13
N ASP A 46 -5.29 9.76 -33.00
CA ASP A 46 -6.20 8.64 -32.74
C ASP A 46 -5.47 7.49 -32.01
N GLN A 47 -5.96 7.12 -30.81
CA GLN A 47 -5.28 6.24 -29.86
C GLN A 47 -5.73 4.77 -30.03
N PRO A 48 -4.95 3.77 -29.58
CA PRO A 48 -5.44 2.40 -29.47
C PRO A 48 -6.40 2.25 -28.27
N PRO A 49 -7.33 1.27 -28.30
CA PRO A 49 -8.31 1.10 -27.23
C PRO A 49 -7.63 0.72 -25.91
N THR A 50 -8.17 1.20 -24.80
CA THR A 50 -7.82 0.67 -23.46
C THR A 50 -8.58 -0.63 -23.24
N VAL A 51 -7.92 -1.69 -22.77
CA VAL A 51 -8.52 -3.03 -22.61
C VAL A 51 -8.18 -3.61 -21.24
N SER A 52 -9.19 -4.13 -20.52
CA SER A 52 -9.02 -4.66 -19.17
C SER A 52 -9.94 -5.86 -18.90
N ILE A 53 -9.60 -6.66 -17.89
CA ILE A 53 -10.48 -7.69 -17.32
C ILE A 53 -11.17 -7.10 -16.08
N ALA A 54 -12.45 -6.76 -16.21
CA ALA A 54 -13.25 -6.18 -15.14
C ALA A 54 -13.67 -7.22 -14.07
N LYS A 55 -13.84 -8.49 -14.46
CA LYS A 55 -14.06 -9.63 -13.55
C LYS A 55 -13.33 -10.86 -14.08
N PRO A 56 -12.69 -11.69 -13.23
CA PRO A 56 -12.43 -11.47 -11.81
C PRO A 56 -11.38 -10.37 -11.52
N GLY A 57 -10.63 -9.90 -12.53
CA GLY A 57 -9.60 -8.86 -12.40
C GLY A 57 -8.35 -9.29 -11.62
N ARG A 58 -8.15 -10.60 -11.45
CA ARG A 58 -7.03 -11.24 -10.73
C ARG A 58 -6.95 -12.71 -11.09
N ASP A 59 -5.84 -13.35 -10.72
CA ASP A 59 -5.73 -14.81 -10.72
C ASP A 59 -6.78 -15.44 -9.81
N THR A 60 -7.24 -16.63 -10.21
CA THR A 60 -8.30 -17.37 -9.53
C THR A 60 -7.99 -18.86 -9.45
N THR A 61 -8.77 -19.57 -8.65
CA THR A 61 -8.68 -21.03 -8.47
C THR A 61 -10.08 -21.61 -8.59
N ALA A 62 -10.20 -22.72 -9.30
CA ALA A 62 -11.47 -23.41 -9.52
C ALA A 62 -11.25 -24.94 -9.56
N SER A 63 -12.30 -25.73 -9.38
CA SER A 63 -12.27 -27.17 -9.65
C SER A 63 -12.53 -27.49 -11.15
N PRO A 64 -12.21 -28.71 -11.63
CA PRO A 64 -12.41 -29.08 -13.04
C PRO A 64 -13.88 -29.10 -13.55
N ILE A 65 -14.85 -28.80 -12.69
CA ILE A 65 -16.29 -28.82 -12.98
C ILE A 65 -17.00 -27.52 -12.55
N GLU A 66 -16.23 -26.45 -12.32
CA GLU A 66 -16.76 -25.14 -11.94
C GLU A 66 -16.84 -24.20 -13.15
N GLU A 67 -17.83 -23.30 -13.09
CA GLU A 67 -17.99 -22.21 -14.04
C GLU A 67 -17.15 -20.99 -13.62
N VAL A 68 -16.24 -20.51 -14.47
CA VAL A 68 -15.48 -19.27 -14.23
C VAL A 68 -15.97 -18.16 -15.17
N PHE A 69 -16.75 -17.23 -14.61
CA PHE A 69 -17.19 -16.05 -15.34
C PHE A 69 -16.09 -14.99 -15.42
N VAL A 70 -15.75 -14.60 -16.65
CA VAL A 70 -14.81 -13.53 -16.98
C VAL A 70 -15.57 -12.41 -17.71
N GLU A 71 -15.31 -11.16 -17.33
CA GLU A 71 -15.86 -9.96 -17.95
C GLU A 71 -14.72 -9.09 -18.46
N ALA A 72 -14.68 -8.87 -19.77
CA ALA A 72 -13.72 -7.99 -20.42
C ALA A 72 -14.36 -6.64 -20.70
N ARG A 73 -13.56 -5.57 -20.62
CA ARG A 73 -13.96 -4.19 -20.91
C ARG A 73 -12.97 -3.58 -21.90
N ALA A 74 -13.49 -2.82 -22.86
CA ALA A 74 -12.70 -1.96 -23.74
C ALA A 74 -13.32 -0.56 -23.87
N ASP A 75 -12.47 0.45 -23.85
CA ASP A 75 -12.81 1.88 -23.93
C ASP A 75 -11.97 2.56 -25.02
N ASP A 76 -12.60 3.37 -25.88
CA ASP A 76 -11.99 3.93 -27.09
C ASP A 76 -12.68 5.25 -27.49
N ASP A 77 -11.91 6.27 -27.88
CA ASP A 77 -12.44 7.59 -28.26
C ASP A 77 -13.01 7.63 -29.69
N PHE A 78 -12.54 6.76 -30.59
CA PHE A 78 -13.12 6.56 -31.91
C PHE A 78 -14.09 5.37 -32.00
N GLY A 79 -14.17 4.54 -30.98
CA GLY A 79 -15.12 3.44 -30.78
C GLY A 79 -14.53 2.06 -31.08
N VAL A 80 -14.82 1.09 -30.20
CA VAL A 80 -14.36 -0.29 -30.29
C VAL A 80 -15.08 -1.02 -31.44
N ARG A 81 -14.32 -1.74 -32.28
CA ARG A 81 -14.83 -2.55 -33.40
C ARG A 81 -14.92 -4.03 -33.10
N ASN A 82 -14.04 -4.55 -32.25
CA ASN A 82 -13.99 -5.96 -31.86
C ASN A 82 -13.51 -6.06 -30.42
N LEU A 83 -14.12 -6.95 -29.64
CA LEU A 83 -13.58 -7.39 -28.35
C LEU A 83 -13.65 -8.92 -28.32
N GLU A 84 -12.53 -9.55 -28.00
CA GLU A 84 -12.39 -11.00 -27.91
C GLU A 84 -11.59 -11.42 -26.68
N LEU A 85 -12.00 -12.53 -26.07
CA LEU A 85 -11.29 -13.17 -24.98
C LEU A 85 -10.42 -14.28 -25.58
N VAL A 86 -9.10 -14.13 -25.46
CA VAL A 86 -8.15 -15.15 -25.88
C VAL A 86 -7.75 -15.97 -24.66
N TYR A 87 -7.73 -17.30 -24.81
CA TYR A 87 -7.30 -18.20 -23.75
C TYR A 87 -6.46 -19.36 -24.28
N SER A 88 -5.59 -19.91 -23.42
CA SER A 88 -4.86 -21.15 -23.67
C SER A 88 -4.91 -22.05 -22.44
N VAL A 89 -4.81 -23.35 -22.67
CA VAL A 89 -4.71 -24.38 -21.64
C VAL A 89 -3.28 -24.91 -21.64
N ASN A 90 -2.57 -24.81 -20.52
CA ASN A 90 -1.24 -25.38 -20.32
C ASN A 90 -0.18 -25.03 -21.40
N GLY A 91 -0.20 -23.80 -21.94
CA GLY A 91 0.73 -23.39 -23.01
C GLY A 91 0.42 -24.00 -24.39
N GLY A 92 -0.79 -24.55 -24.58
CA GLY A 92 -1.28 -25.01 -25.88
C GLY A 92 -1.61 -23.87 -26.87
N ALA A 93 -2.24 -24.22 -27.99
CA ALA A 93 -2.69 -23.25 -28.97
C ALA A 93 -3.78 -22.32 -28.41
N GLU A 94 -3.64 -21.02 -28.65
CA GLU A 94 -4.63 -20.02 -28.27
C GLU A 94 -5.98 -20.27 -28.95
N LYS A 95 -7.07 -20.07 -28.20
CA LYS A 95 -8.45 -20.04 -28.67
C LYS A 95 -9.01 -18.64 -28.43
N ALA A 96 -9.66 -18.05 -29.43
CA ALA A 96 -10.33 -16.74 -29.30
C ALA A 96 -11.85 -16.91 -29.24
N VAL A 97 -12.48 -16.35 -28.21
CA VAL A 97 -13.93 -16.24 -28.06
C VAL A 97 -14.34 -14.80 -28.37
N ARG A 98 -15.14 -14.60 -29.41
CA ARG A 98 -15.60 -13.28 -29.83
C ARG A 98 -16.70 -12.79 -28.90
N LEU A 99 -16.42 -11.74 -28.13
CA LEU A 99 -17.37 -11.17 -27.15
C LEU A 99 -18.23 -10.05 -27.75
N PHE A 100 -17.67 -9.28 -28.68
CA PHE A 100 -18.36 -8.16 -29.34
C PHE A 100 -17.96 -8.03 -30.81
N ASP A 101 -18.95 -7.79 -31.67
CA ASP A 101 -18.77 -7.43 -33.08
C ASP A 101 -19.39 -6.04 -33.31
N GLY A 102 -18.56 -5.06 -33.68
CA GLY A 102 -18.87 -3.64 -33.79
C GLY A 102 -19.76 -3.27 -34.98
N GLN A 103 -20.94 -3.87 -35.06
CA GLN A 103 -22.03 -3.49 -35.99
C GLN A 103 -22.49 -2.02 -35.79
N LYS A 104 -22.20 -1.43 -34.63
CA LYS A 104 -22.44 -0.03 -34.29
C LYS A 104 -21.21 0.54 -33.60
N ARG A 105 -20.91 1.82 -33.85
CA ARG A 105 -19.83 2.56 -33.23
C ARG A 105 -20.15 2.79 -31.74
N THR A 106 -19.37 2.17 -30.86
CA THR A 106 -19.58 2.23 -29.40
C THR A 106 -18.26 2.55 -28.71
N SER A 107 -18.19 3.61 -27.90
CA SER A 107 -16.98 4.04 -27.19
C SER A 107 -16.62 3.19 -25.98
N GLU A 108 -17.61 2.53 -25.38
CA GLU A 108 -17.47 1.71 -24.17
C GLU A 108 -18.14 0.36 -24.41
N VAL A 109 -17.39 -0.72 -24.28
CA VAL A 109 -17.87 -2.10 -24.45
C VAL A 109 -17.47 -2.91 -23.24
N SER A 110 -18.44 -3.50 -22.54
CA SER A 110 -18.19 -4.57 -21.57
C SER A 110 -19.00 -5.80 -21.96
N ALA A 111 -18.35 -6.96 -21.94
CA ALA A 111 -18.93 -8.24 -22.35
C ALA A 111 -18.32 -9.39 -21.55
N GLY A 112 -19.14 -10.41 -21.26
CA GLY A 112 -18.76 -11.54 -20.43
C GLY A 112 -18.76 -12.89 -21.15
N HIS A 113 -17.98 -13.83 -20.62
CA HIS A 113 -17.93 -15.23 -21.04
C HIS A 113 -17.76 -16.12 -19.81
N THR A 114 -18.48 -17.24 -19.78
CA THR A 114 -18.29 -18.28 -18.77
C THR A 114 -17.43 -19.40 -19.35
N PHE A 115 -16.29 -19.67 -18.71
CA PHE A 115 -15.55 -20.90 -18.95
C PHE A 115 -16.23 -22.06 -18.22
N TYR A 116 -16.84 -22.97 -18.98
CA TYR A 116 -17.27 -24.29 -18.53
C TYR A 116 -16.02 -25.20 -18.48
N LEU A 117 -15.40 -25.32 -17.31
CA LEU A 117 -14.10 -25.99 -17.16
C LEU A 117 -14.17 -27.50 -17.45
N GLU A 118 -15.36 -28.10 -17.35
CA GLU A 118 -15.65 -29.48 -17.70
C GLU A 118 -15.50 -29.75 -19.21
N GLU A 119 -15.86 -28.80 -20.07
CA GLU A 119 -15.66 -28.92 -21.53
C GLU A 119 -14.16 -28.90 -21.91
N LEU A 120 -13.34 -28.24 -21.08
CA LEU A 120 -11.89 -28.15 -21.29
C LEU A 120 -11.14 -29.42 -20.85
N THR A 121 -11.82 -30.41 -20.27
CA THR A 121 -11.25 -31.73 -19.86
C THR A 121 -10.03 -31.60 -18.92
N LEU A 122 -10.09 -30.63 -18.00
CA LEU A 122 -8.97 -30.25 -17.15
C LEU A 122 -8.76 -31.20 -15.97
N LYS A 123 -7.55 -31.20 -15.42
CA LYS A 123 -7.15 -31.94 -14.21
C LYS A 123 -6.60 -31.01 -13.15
N ALA A 124 -6.52 -31.49 -11.92
CA ALA A 124 -5.82 -30.76 -10.85
C ALA A 124 -4.35 -30.50 -11.24
N GLY A 125 -3.87 -29.29 -10.99
CA GLY A 125 -2.54 -28.82 -11.41
C GLY A 125 -2.46 -28.32 -12.86
N ASP A 126 -3.53 -28.42 -13.66
CA ASP A 126 -3.62 -27.69 -14.93
C ASP A 126 -3.92 -26.19 -14.71
N SER A 127 -3.67 -25.38 -15.73
CA SER A 127 -4.06 -23.97 -15.74
C SER A 127 -4.64 -23.50 -17.07
N VAL A 128 -5.60 -22.57 -16.97
CA VAL A 128 -6.11 -21.78 -18.08
C VAL A 128 -5.52 -20.38 -17.97
N SER A 129 -4.75 -19.96 -18.96
CA SER A 129 -4.27 -18.57 -19.10
C SER A 129 -5.23 -17.81 -20.03
N TYR A 130 -5.57 -16.56 -19.71
CA TYR A 130 -6.52 -15.78 -20.49
C TYR A 130 -6.24 -14.27 -20.46
N TYR A 131 -6.59 -13.58 -21.53
CA TYR A 131 -6.48 -12.13 -21.70
C TYR A 131 -7.52 -11.61 -22.70
N ALA A 132 -7.87 -10.33 -22.63
CA ALA A 132 -8.75 -9.69 -23.61
C ALA A 132 -7.94 -8.96 -24.69
N ARG A 133 -8.42 -8.99 -25.93
CA ARG A 133 -7.89 -8.22 -27.05
C ARG A 133 -9.01 -7.42 -27.70
N ALA A 134 -8.76 -6.16 -28.00
CA ALA A 134 -9.69 -5.29 -28.72
C ALA A 134 -9.03 -4.67 -29.95
N THR A 135 -9.86 -4.13 -30.86
CA THR A 135 -9.40 -3.25 -31.94
C THR A 135 -10.28 -2.01 -32.01
N ASP A 136 -9.68 -0.85 -32.28
CA ASP A 136 -10.43 0.37 -32.64
C ASP A 136 -11.25 0.18 -33.93
N ASN A 137 -12.00 1.22 -34.30
CA ASN A 137 -12.74 1.29 -35.55
C ASN A 137 -12.07 2.19 -36.61
N ASP A 138 -10.74 2.32 -36.60
CA ASP A 138 -10.03 3.11 -37.60
C ASP A 138 -10.03 2.43 -38.98
N GLY A 139 -10.68 3.09 -39.93
CA GLY A 139 -10.70 2.74 -41.35
C GLY A 139 -9.78 3.60 -42.22
N VAL A 140 -8.98 4.50 -41.63
CA VAL A 140 -8.18 5.52 -42.33
C VAL A 140 -6.69 5.20 -42.33
N GLN A 141 -6.13 4.73 -41.21
CA GLN A 141 -4.74 4.26 -41.08
C GLN A 141 -4.69 2.73 -40.91
N GLY A 142 -5.71 2.16 -40.26
CA GLY A 142 -5.97 0.73 -40.16
C GLY A 142 -5.99 0.26 -38.70
N ALA A 143 -7.02 -0.51 -38.36
CA ALA A 143 -7.43 -0.68 -36.97
C ALA A 143 -6.33 -1.19 -36.01
N LYS A 144 -6.11 -0.45 -34.91
CA LYS A 144 -5.03 -0.73 -33.96
C LYS A 144 -5.49 -1.77 -32.93
N PRO A 145 -4.76 -2.87 -32.75
CA PRO A 145 -5.04 -3.82 -31.68
C PRO A 145 -4.44 -3.35 -30.35
N ALA A 146 -5.18 -3.58 -29.26
CA ALA A 146 -4.67 -3.49 -27.89
C ALA A 146 -5.10 -4.72 -27.07
N THR A 147 -4.39 -4.95 -25.97
CA THR A 147 -4.50 -6.19 -25.17
C THR A 147 -4.46 -5.84 -23.69
N SER A 148 -5.27 -6.52 -22.87
CA SER A 148 -5.16 -6.42 -21.40
C SER A 148 -3.87 -7.08 -20.90
N ASP A 149 -3.66 -7.07 -19.58
CA ASP A 149 -2.76 -8.02 -18.93
C ASP A 149 -3.32 -9.47 -19.02
N ILE A 150 -2.46 -10.45 -18.72
CA ILE A 150 -2.78 -11.88 -18.68
C ILE A 150 -3.09 -12.35 -17.26
N TYR A 151 -4.12 -13.20 -17.14
CA TYR A 151 -4.60 -13.76 -15.88
C TYR A 151 -4.70 -15.29 -15.97
N PHE A 152 -4.75 -15.96 -14.81
CA PHE A 152 -4.73 -17.41 -14.72
C PHE A 152 -5.85 -17.98 -13.84
N VAL A 153 -6.37 -19.13 -14.26
CA VAL A 153 -7.18 -20.04 -13.42
C VAL A 153 -6.31 -21.25 -13.08
N LYS A 154 -5.94 -21.45 -11.81
CA LYS A 154 -5.26 -22.67 -11.33
C LYS A 154 -6.29 -23.72 -10.94
N ILE A 155 -6.26 -24.88 -11.58
CA ILE A 155 -7.24 -25.95 -11.35
C ILE A 155 -6.83 -26.78 -10.12
N ARG A 156 -7.74 -26.95 -9.16
CA ARG A 156 -7.52 -27.68 -7.89
C ARG A 156 -8.51 -28.84 -7.71
N PRO A 157 -8.20 -29.86 -6.88
CA PRO A 157 -9.15 -30.95 -6.60
C PRO A 157 -10.43 -30.46 -5.92
N LEU A 158 -11.58 -30.96 -6.39
CA LEU A 158 -12.94 -30.69 -5.88
C LEU A 158 -13.10 -30.92 -4.36
N SER A 159 -12.24 -31.71 -3.74
CA SER A 159 -12.27 -32.07 -2.32
C SER A 159 -11.80 -30.96 -1.35
N LYS A 160 -11.35 -29.80 -1.87
CA LYS A 160 -10.88 -28.67 -1.05
C LYS A 160 -12.01 -27.78 -0.54
N ASP A 161 -13.01 -27.47 -1.37
CA ASP A 161 -14.07 -26.51 -1.02
C ASP A 161 -15.31 -27.15 -0.40
N PHE A 162 -15.65 -28.39 -0.78
CA PHE A 162 -16.79 -29.12 -0.19
C PHE A 162 -16.63 -29.32 1.35
N ARG A 163 -15.39 -29.48 1.83
CA ARG A 163 -15.07 -29.55 3.27
C ARG A 163 -15.23 -28.21 4.00
N ARG A 164 -15.11 -27.07 3.31
CA ARG A 164 -15.34 -25.73 3.90
C ARG A 164 -16.84 -25.45 4.06
N ALA A 165 -17.65 -25.77 3.06
CA ALA A 165 -19.10 -25.58 3.10
C ALA A 165 -19.78 -26.36 4.22
N GLN A 166 -19.39 -27.62 4.45
CA GLN A 166 -20.04 -28.48 5.45
C GLN A 166 -19.56 -28.21 6.90
N SER A 167 -18.34 -27.70 7.10
CA SER A 167 -17.82 -27.37 8.44
C SER A 167 -18.37 -26.06 9.00
N GLN A 168 -18.79 -25.11 8.15
CA GLN A 168 -19.36 -23.82 8.57
C GLN A 168 -20.70 -23.95 9.34
N ALA A 169 -21.32 -25.13 9.33
CA ALA A 169 -22.55 -25.43 10.07
C ALA A 169 -22.35 -25.72 11.57
N SER A 170 -21.10 -25.83 12.08
CA SER A 170 -20.85 -26.26 13.47
C SER A 170 -19.67 -25.57 14.16
N GLY A 171 -19.79 -24.25 14.38
CA GLY A 171 -19.23 -23.54 15.55
C GLY A 171 -17.71 -23.33 15.64
N GLY A 172 -17.30 -22.06 15.73
CA GLY A 172 -15.92 -21.66 16.06
C GLY A 172 -15.32 -20.75 15.00
N GLY A 173 -14.91 -19.54 15.39
CA GLY A 173 -14.46 -18.52 14.43
C GLY A 173 -12.97 -18.60 14.07
N GLY A 174 -12.66 -18.16 12.85
CA GLY A 174 -11.40 -17.47 12.53
C GLY A 174 -10.13 -18.33 12.42
N GLY A 175 -10.03 -19.19 11.40
CA GLY A 175 -8.78 -19.89 11.08
C GLY A 175 -8.80 -20.59 9.72
N GLY A 176 -8.68 -19.84 8.61
CA GLY A 176 -8.77 -20.45 7.26
C GLY A 176 -8.30 -19.64 6.04
N GLN A 177 -7.67 -18.47 6.24
CA GLN A 177 -7.21 -17.58 5.17
C GLN A 177 -5.67 -17.53 4.97
N GLN A 178 -4.88 -18.16 5.85
CA GLN A 178 -3.41 -18.08 5.81
C GLN A 178 -2.73 -19.15 4.92
N GLN A 179 -3.48 -19.77 4.00
CA GLN A 179 -3.00 -20.91 3.18
C GLN A 179 -3.28 -20.76 1.67
N GLN A 180 -3.47 -19.53 1.20
CA GLN A 180 -3.62 -19.21 -0.23
C GLN A 180 -2.53 -18.28 -0.78
N ASN A 181 -1.61 -17.78 0.05
CA ASN A 181 -0.70 -16.67 -0.29
C ASN A 181 0.79 -16.89 0.04
N GLN A 182 1.21 -18.11 0.38
CA GLN A 182 2.65 -18.44 0.45
C GLN A 182 3.18 -18.66 -0.98
N GLY A 183 4.23 -17.93 -1.36
CA GLY A 183 4.68 -17.80 -2.76
C GLY A 183 5.43 -19.01 -3.31
N GLY A 184 4.69 -20.06 -3.69
CA GLY A 184 5.22 -21.27 -4.31
C GLY A 184 5.96 -21.02 -5.64
N LEU A 185 6.65 -22.05 -6.12
CA LEU A 185 7.42 -21.98 -7.37
C LEU A 185 6.52 -21.63 -8.57
N SER A 186 5.28 -22.13 -8.59
CA SER A 186 4.31 -21.80 -9.63
C SER A 186 3.88 -20.33 -9.61
N GLU A 187 3.77 -19.70 -8.43
CA GLU A 187 3.46 -18.27 -8.30
C GLU A 187 4.58 -17.41 -8.90
N GLN A 188 5.84 -17.82 -8.74
CA GLN A 188 6.99 -17.15 -9.36
C GLN A 188 6.96 -17.34 -10.89
N GLN A 189 6.65 -18.55 -11.37
CA GLN A 189 6.52 -18.81 -12.82
C GLN A 189 5.37 -18.00 -13.45
N ARG A 190 4.24 -17.78 -12.76
CA ARG A 190 3.15 -16.91 -13.27
C ARG A 190 3.61 -15.46 -13.45
N ARG A 191 4.37 -14.92 -12.50
CA ARG A 191 4.94 -13.55 -12.62
C ARG A 191 5.93 -13.43 -13.78
N ILE A 192 6.70 -14.47 -14.05
CA ILE A 192 7.60 -14.52 -15.22
C ILE A 192 6.78 -14.50 -16.52
N ILE A 193 5.76 -15.36 -16.65
CA ILE A 193 4.88 -15.38 -17.83
C ILE A 193 4.19 -14.03 -18.04
N ALA A 194 3.71 -13.39 -16.97
CA ALA A 194 3.10 -12.05 -17.05
C ALA A 194 4.10 -10.99 -17.55
N ALA A 195 5.35 -11.02 -17.07
CA ALA A 195 6.40 -10.13 -17.56
C ALA A 195 6.74 -10.39 -19.04
N THR A 196 6.91 -11.66 -19.44
CA THR A 196 7.15 -12.06 -20.83
C THR A 196 6.00 -11.64 -21.74
N PHE A 197 4.76 -11.78 -21.26
CA PHE A 197 3.55 -11.39 -21.98
C PHE A 197 3.48 -9.87 -22.18
N ASN A 198 3.69 -9.06 -21.13
CA ASN A 198 3.68 -7.61 -21.24
C ASN A 198 4.80 -7.10 -22.16
N VAL A 199 6.00 -7.70 -22.10
CA VAL A 199 7.11 -7.37 -23.02
C VAL A 199 6.81 -7.79 -24.47
N GLN A 200 6.03 -8.85 -24.70
CA GLN A 200 5.55 -9.23 -26.03
C GLN A 200 4.41 -8.34 -26.53
N ARG A 201 3.50 -7.90 -25.65
CA ARG A 201 2.42 -6.93 -25.93
C ARG A 201 3.01 -5.60 -26.40
N ASP A 202 3.92 -5.05 -25.62
CA ASP A 202 4.46 -3.69 -25.80
C ASP A 202 5.64 -3.64 -26.79
N ARG A 203 6.05 -4.80 -27.32
CA ARG A 203 7.14 -4.98 -28.31
C ARG A 203 7.07 -4.06 -29.53
N LYS A 204 5.88 -3.60 -29.93
CA LYS A 204 5.69 -2.69 -31.08
C LYS A 204 5.96 -1.21 -30.74
N THR A 205 5.82 -0.82 -29.47
CA THR A 205 6.06 0.56 -29.00
C THR A 205 7.43 0.70 -28.32
N MET A 206 8.05 -0.41 -27.92
CA MET A 206 9.39 -0.47 -27.35
C MET A 206 10.51 -0.39 -28.40
N SER A 207 11.65 0.20 -28.02
CA SER A 207 12.88 0.13 -28.82
C SER A 207 13.54 -1.25 -28.71
N ALA A 208 14.33 -1.62 -29.73
CA ALA A 208 15.02 -2.91 -29.77
C ALA A 208 15.97 -3.15 -28.57
N ASP A 209 16.57 -2.09 -28.02
CA ASP A 209 17.45 -2.20 -26.85
C ASP A 209 16.66 -2.31 -25.55
N LYS A 210 15.52 -1.61 -25.40
CA LYS A 210 14.61 -1.83 -24.25
C LYS A 210 14.04 -3.25 -24.29
N LEU A 211 13.69 -3.77 -25.46
CA LEU A 211 13.25 -5.17 -25.65
C LEU A 211 14.33 -6.16 -25.19
N ARG A 212 15.58 -5.97 -25.60
CA ARG A 212 16.72 -6.81 -25.15
C ARG A 212 16.94 -6.72 -23.64
N GLN A 213 16.91 -5.52 -23.06
CA GLN A 213 17.09 -5.30 -21.63
C GLN A 213 16.00 -6.01 -20.83
N ASN A 214 14.73 -5.78 -21.16
CA ASN A 214 13.59 -6.42 -20.50
C ASN A 214 13.65 -7.95 -20.63
N ALA A 215 13.89 -8.48 -21.83
CA ALA A 215 14.00 -9.93 -22.04
C ALA A 215 15.21 -10.55 -21.30
N THR A 216 16.31 -9.80 -21.13
CA THR A 216 17.47 -10.24 -20.32
C THR A 216 17.12 -10.29 -18.83
N VAL A 217 16.41 -9.29 -18.30
CA VAL A 217 15.95 -9.28 -16.89
C VAL A 217 15.00 -10.46 -16.62
N ILE A 218 14.07 -10.73 -17.54
CA ILE A 218 13.17 -11.88 -17.43
C ILE A 218 13.95 -13.20 -17.53
N ALA A 219 14.91 -13.33 -18.46
CA ALA A 219 15.78 -14.51 -18.56
C ALA A 219 16.49 -14.80 -17.23
N LEU A 220 17.07 -13.78 -16.59
CA LEU A 220 17.72 -13.90 -15.28
C LEU A 220 16.76 -14.37 -14.17
N SER A 221 15.50 -13.91 -14.20
CA SER A 221 14.47 -14.39 -13.27
C SER A 221 14.08 -15.85 -13.51
N GLN A 222 14.00 -16.29 -14.77
CA GLN A 222 13.74 -17.68 -15.13
C GLN A 222 14.91 -18.60 -14.77
N THR A 223 16.15 -18.17 -15.02
CA THR A 223 17.39 -18.82 -14.56
C THR A 223 17.37 -19.03 -13.04
N LYS A 224 17.04 -17.98 -12.27
CA LYS A 224 16.97 -18.07 -10.80
C LYS A 224 15.89 -19.05 -10.32
N LEU A 225 14.70 -19.01 -10.91
CA LEU A 225 13.62 -19.94 -10.55
C LEU A 225 14.00 -21.39 -10.86
N ARG A 226 14.64 -21.63 -12.00
CA ARG A 226 15.17 -22.95 -12.35
C ARG A 226 16.22 -23.44 -11.35
N GLU A 227 17.13 -22.57 -10.92
CA GLU A 227 18.15 -22.91 -9.90
C GLU A 227 17.52 -23.25 -8.55
N GLN A 228 16.40 -22.61 -8.18
CA GLN A 228 15.61 -22.99 -7.01
C GLN A 228 14.95 -24.38 -7.18
N VAL A 229 14.46 -24.74 -8.37
CA VAL A 229 13.95 -26.10 -8.66
C VAL A 229 15.07 -27.15 -8.61
N GLU A 230 16.23 -26.86 -9.20
CA GLU A 230 17.41 -27.74 -9.18
C GLU A 230 17.94 -27.94 -7.73
N ALA A 231 17.89 -26.89 -6.90
CA ALA A 231 18.23 -26.97 -5.48
C ALA A 231 17.20 -27.78 -4.67
N LEU A 232 15.90 -27.55 -4.87
CA LEU A 232 14.82 -28.31 -4.22
C LEU A 232 14.90 -29.80 -4.56
N LEU A 233 15.10 -30.15 -5.84
CA LEU A 233 15.30 -31.53 -6.28
C LEU A 233 16.53 -32.17 -5.61
N SER A 234 17.63 -31.43 -5.49
CA SER A 234 18.84 -31.91 -4.81
C SER A 234 18.56 -32.20 -3.33
N GLN A 235 17.84 -31.31 -2.65
CA GLN A 235 17.42 -31.48 -1.26
C GLN A 235 16.43 -32.64 -1.07
N MET A 236 15.45 -32.80 -1.97
CA MET A 236 14.54 -33.94 -1.96
C MET A 236 15.29 -35.26 -2.17
N ASN A 237 16.17 -35.34 -3.17
CA ASN A 237 16.92 -36.57 -3.46
C ASN A 237 17.83 -37.00 -2.29
N GLN A 238 18.41 -36.04 -1.56
CA GLN A 238 19.22 -36.31 -0.37
C GLN A 238 18.42 -36.82 0.85
N ARG A 239 17.12 -36.50 0.94
CA ARG A 239 16.27 -36.75 2.14
C ARG A 239 15.21 -37.83 1.94
N LEU A 240 14.69 -37.95 0.72
CA LEU A 240 13.50 -38.72 0.33
C LEU A 240 13.80 -39.77 -0.75
N GLY A 241 15.07 -39.98 -1.13
CA GLY A 241 15.51 -40.82 -2.25
C GLY A 241 15.19 -42.33 -2.18
N GLY A 242 14.29 -42.76 -1.29
CA GLY A 242 13.74 -44.12 -1.21
C GLY A 242 12.21 -44.20 -1.17
N ASP A 243 11.48 -43.10 -0.95
CA ASP A 243 10.01 -43.11 -0.84
C ASP A 243 9.36 -43.14 -2.24
N GLU A 244 8.41 -44.05 -2.46
CA GLU A 244 7.65 -44.18 -3.71
C GLU A 244 6.79 -42.94 -4.00
N SER A 245 6.21 -42.33 -2.97
CA SER A 245 5.23 -41.24 -3.10
C SER A 245 5.83 -39.95 -3.67
N PHE A 246 7.05 -39.61 -3.26
CA PHE A 246 7.73 -38.39 -3.71
C PHE A 246 8.37 -38.53 -5.11
N LYS A 247 8.43 -39.74 -5.69
CA LYS A 247 8.98 -39.96 -7.05
C LYS A 247 8.21 -39.19 -8.11
N THR A 248 6.88 -39.11 -7.99
CA THR A 248 6.02 -38.35 -8.93
C THR A 248 6.36 -36.85 -8.91
N ILE A 249 6.47 -36.28 -7.71
CA ILE A 249 6.81 -34.86 -7.49
C ILE A 249 8.21 -34.57 -8.05
N MET A 250 9.20 -35.43 -7.75
CA MET A 250 10.56 -35.29 -8.29
C MET A 250 10.59 -35.43 -9.82
N ALA A 251 9.78 -36.31 -10.40
CA ALA A 251 9.70 -36.46 -11.86
C ALA A 251 9.10 -35.21 -12.54
N LEU A 252 8.05 -34.61 -11.95
CA LEU A 252 7.41 -33.38 -12.46
C LEU A 252 8.37 -32.18 -12.39
N LEU A 253 9.03 -31.96 -11.25
CA LEU A 253 10.06 -30.93 -11.09
C LEU A 253 11.26 -31.15 -12.05
N THR A 254 11.66 -32.40 -12.28
CA THR A 254 12.73 -32.73 -13.24
C THR A 254 12.31 -32.40 -14.68
N GLN A 255 11.03 -32.56 -15.01
CA GLN A 255 10.46 -32.22 -16.32
C GLN A 255 10.26 -30.71 -16.52
N SER A 256 10.10 -29.90 -15.46
CA SER A 256 9.95 -28.44 -15.61
C SER A 256 11.27 -27.76 -16.00
N ILE A 257 12.41 -28.26 -15.49
CA ILE A 257 13.76 -27.72 -15.76
C ILE A 257 14.09 -27.55 -17.26
N PRO A 258 13.92 -28.55 -18.15
CA PRO A 258 14.22 -28.37 -19.57
C PRO A 258 13.32 -27.32 -20.24
N GLU A 259 12.06 -27.16 -19.80
CA GLU A 259 11.19 -26.11 -20.34
C GLU A 259 11.61 -24.72 -19.85
N MET A 260 12.07 -24.59 -18.60
CA MET A 260 12.71 -23.35 -18.14
C MET A 260 13.97 -23.02 -18.96
N LYS A 261 14.83 -24.01 -19.25
CA LYS A 261 16.02 -23.81 -20.13
C LYS A 261 15.62 -23.42 -21.56
N ASN A 262 14.51 -23.96 -22.08
CA ASN A 262 13.95 -23.54 -23.37
C ASN A 262 13.53 -22.06 -23.31
N ALA A 263 12.77 -21.65 -22.28
CA ALA A 263 12.35 -20.26 -22.08
C ALA A 263 13.55 -19.30 -21.93
N GLU A 264 14.52 -19.61 -21.06
CA GLU A 264 15.78 -18.86 -20.88
C GLU A 264 16.46 -18.58 -22.23
N SER A 265 16.57 -19.60 -23.10
CA SER A 265 17.20 -19.46 -24.42
C SER A 265 16.41 -18.55 -25.37
N LYS A 266 15.07 -18.57 -25.34
CA LYS A 266 14.23 -17.70 -26.18
C LYS A 266 14.25 -16.25 -25.69
N LEU A 267 14.24 -16.04 -24.38
CA LEU A 267 14.36 -14.72 -23.75
C LEU A 267 15.73 -14.07 -24.02
N GLN A 268 16.82 -14.84 -23.91
CA GLN A 268 18.17 -14.39 -24.32
C GLN A 268 18.24 -14.02 -25.81
N GLY A 269 17.44 -14.70 -26.66
CA GLY A 269 17.26 -14.35 -28.07
C GLY A 269 16.33 -13.14 -28.34
N ALA A 270 15.83 -12.47 -27.30
CA ALA A 270 14.82 -11.40 -27.38
C ALA A 270 13.53 -11.78 -28.14
N ALA A 271 13.11 -13.04 -28.02
CA ALA A 271 11.91 -13.61 -28.62
C ALA A 271 10.89 -14.07 -27.55
N PRO A 272 10.23 -13.13 -26.84
CA PRO A 272 9.29 -13.45 -25.77
C PRO A 272 8.05 -14.23 -26.26
N ASP A 273 7.63 -14.00 -27.52
CA ASP A 273 6.61 -14.79 -28.23
C ASP A 273 6.95 -16.30 -28.27
N ALA A 274 8.23 -16.65 -28.40
CA ALA A 274 8.68 -18.03 -28.40
C ALA A 274 8.96 -18.58 -26.99
N ALA A 275 9.02 -17.73 -25.97
CA ALA A 275 9.24 -18.11 -24.57
C ALA A 275 7.93 -18.47 -23.83
N LEU A 276 6.81 -17.81 -24.15
CA LEU A 276 5.53 -18.04 -23.47
C LEU A 276 5.07 -19.52 -23.43
N PRO A 277 5.16 -20.33 -24.52
CA PRO A 277 4.74 -21.73 -24.46
C PRO A 277 5.54 -22.61 -23.49
N PRO A 278 6.90 -22.66 -23.52
CA PRO A 278 7.65 -23.42 -22.53
C PRO A 278 7.52 -22.86 -21.10
N GLU A 279 7.37 -21.55 -20.90
CA GLU A 279 7.08 -20.98 -19.57
C GLU A 279 5.74 -21.48 -19.00
N GLN A 280 4.67 -21.47 -19.81
CA GLN A 280 3.35 -21.97 -19.40
C GLN A 280 3.34 -23.50 -19.18
N LYS A 281 4.17 -24.24 -19.90
CA LYS A 281 4.36 -25.68 -19.65
C LYS A 281 5.18 -25.95 -18.38
N ALA A 282 6.21 -25.15 -18.10
CA ALA A 282 6.92 -25.20 -16.83
C ALA A 282 5.98 -24.87 -15.65
N LEU A 283 5.05 -23.91 -15.83
CA LEU A 283 4.02 -23.59 -14.85
C LEU A 283 3.13 -24.79 -14.52
N GLN A 284 2.60 -25.48 -15.54
CA GLN A 284 1.77 -26.68 -15.34
C GLN A 284 2.51 -27.74 -14.51
N LEU A 285 3.77 -28.04 -14.87
CA LEU A 285 4.57 -29.06 -14.18
C LEU A 285 4.87 -28.69 -12.72
N LEU A 286 5.11 -27.41 -12.43
CA LEU A 286 5.24 -26.90 -11.07
C LEU A 286 3.91 -26.98 -10.29
N GLN A 287 2.78 -26.63 -10.91
CA GLN A 287 1.47 -26.68 -10.25
C GLN A 287 1.03 -28.11 -9.94
N GLN A 288 1.32 -29.07 -10.82
CA GLN A 288 1.11 -30.50 -10.58
C GLN A 288 2.03 -30.99 -9.44
N ALA A 289 3.31 -30.60 -9.42
CA ALA A 289 4.24 -30.99 -8.34
C ALA A 289 3.81 -30.44 -6.96
N GLU A 290 3.33 -29.19 -6.90
CA GLU A 290 2.78 -28.58 -5.69
C GLU A 290 1.50 -29.28 -5.19
N GLU A 291 0.62 -29.69 -6.11
CA GLU A 291 -0.66 -30.32 -5.78
C GLU A 291 -0.48 -31.77 -5.34
N GLU A 292 0.38 -32.56 -6.01
CA GLU A 292 0.78 -33.90 -5.55
C GLU A 292 1.46 -33.86 -4.17
N TYR A 293 2.28 -32.83 -3.90
CA TYR A 293 2.85 -32.61 -2.57
C TYR A 293 1.78 -32.32 -1.51
N GLU A 294 0.81 -31.44 -1.80
CA GLU A 294 -0.29 -31.13 -0.87
C GLU A 294 -1.16 -32.37 -0.59
N VAL A 295 -1.43 -33.19 -1.61
CA VAL A 295 -2.17 -34.46 -1.48
C VAL A 295 -1.40 -35.48 -0.63
N GLN A 296 -0.09 -35.64 -0.83
CA GLN A 296 0.71 -36.57 -0.03
C GLN A 296 0.77 -36.17 1.45
N VAL A 297 1.00 -34.88 1.73
CA VAL A 297 1.01 -34.34 3.10
C VAL A 297 -0.36 -34.50 3.78
N GLN A 298 -1.47 -34.21 3.09
CA GLN A 298 -2.82 -34.45 3.63
C GLN A 298 -3.09 -35.95 3.89
N THR A 299 -2.64 -36.84 3.00
CA THR A 299 -2.88 -38.28 3.12
C THR A 299 -2.11 -38.87 4.31
N GLN A 300 -0.85 -38.47 4.51
CA GLN A 300 -0.06 -38.88 5.67
C GLN A 300 -0.66 -38.32 6.97
N GLN A 301 -1.09 -37.05 7.03
CA GLN A 301 -1.79 -36.51 8.20
C GLN A 301 -3.08 -37.27 8.52
N GLN A 302 -3.89 -37.60 7.51
CA GLN A 302 -5.17 -38.28 7.72
C GLN A 302 -5.01 -39.78 8.07
N GLN A 303 -3.87 -40.39 7.74
CA GLN A 303 -3.53 -41.77 8.11
C GLN A 303 -2.80 -41.87 9.46
N GLN A 304 -2.18 -40.80 9.97
CA GLN A 304 -1.54 -40.75 11.29
C GLN A 304 -2.53 -40.62 12.47
N GLY A 305 -3.73 -41.19 12.31
CA GLY A 305 -4.82 -41.21 13.31
C GLY A 305 -4.65 -42.21 14.46
N GLY A 306 -3.41 -42.53 14.83
CA GLY A 306 -3.10 -43.43 15.95
C GLY A 306 -1.73 -44.12 15.82
N GLY A 307 -0.96 -44.11 16.91
CA GLY A 307 0.36 -44.75 17.00
C GLY A 307 1.53 -43.76 16.88
N GLY A 308 2.15 -43.41 18.00
CA GLY A 308 3.39 -42.62 18.01
C GLY A 308 4.60 -43.51 17.71
N GLY A 309 5.34 -43.21 16.64
CA GLY A 309 6.51 -44.01 16.25
C GLY A 309 7.09 -43.69 14.86
N GLY A 310 7.33 -42.41 14.56
CA GLY A 310 7.90 -42.00 13.26
C GLY A 310 8.19 -40.50 13.05
N GLN A 311 7.73 -39.62 13.94
CA GLN A 311 7.72 -38.15 13.75
C GLN A 311 9.09 -37.43 13.86
N GLN A 312 10.10 -37.85 13.07
CA GLN A 312 11.32 -37.06 12.88
C GLN A 312 11.36 -36.48 11.46
N GLN A 313 11.38 -37.31 10.41
CA GLN A 313 11.53 -36.84 9.03
C GLN A 313 10.38 -35.92 8.54
N ASP A 314 9.15 -36.12 9.00
CA ASP A 314 7.99 -35.27 8.64
C ASP A 314 8.13 -33.83 9.14
N ARG A 315 8.69 -33.66 10.36
CA ARG A 315 8.93 -32.35 10.98
C ARG A 315 10.09 -31.65 10.30
N ASP A 316 11.21 -32.35 10.13
CA ASP A 316 12.41 -31.86 9.45
C ASP A 316 12.13 -31.23 8.08
N LEU A 317 11.16 -31.75 7.33
CA LEU A 317 10.77 -31.24 6.01
C LEU A 317 9.74 -30.11 6.08
N SER A 318 8.77 -30.20 7.00
CA SER A 318 7.80 -29.13 7.26
C SER A 318 8.52 -27.86 7.75
N ASP A 319 9.42 -28.02 8.72
CA ASP A 319 10.28 -26.97 9.29
C ASP A 319 11.21 -26.35 8.25
N LEU A 320 11.63 -27.11 7.23
CA LEU A 320 12.47 -26.59 6.14
C LEU A 320 11.68 -25.82 5.10
N PHE A 321 10.50 -26.30 4.70
CA PHE A 321 9.61 -25.49 3.86
C PHE A 321 9.16 -24.23 4.60
N GLU A 322 8.84 -24.32 5.89
CA GLU A 322 8.52 -23.17 6.73
C GLU A 322 9.70 -22.21 6.85
N LEU A 323 10.94 -22.68 7.12
CA LEU A 323 12.13 -21.82 7.18
C LEU A 323 12.51 -21.19 5.82
N GLU A 324 12.33 -21.91 4.71
CA GLU A 324 12.56 -21.40 3.35
C GLU A 324 11.49 -20.34 3.01
N VAL A 325 10.22 -20.61 3.32
CA VAL A 325 9.10 -19.67 3.13
C VAL A 325 9.23 -18.46 4.05
N ASP A 326 9.68 -18.59 5.30
CA ASP A 326 9.96 -17.46 6.20
C ASP A 326 11.10 -16.60 5.65
N LYS A 327 12.18 -17.22 5.15
CA LYS A 327 13.26 -16.48 4.47
C LYS A 327 12.78 -15.75 3.22
N MET A 328 11.92 -16.37 2.42
CA MET A 328 11.30 -15.72 1.26
C MET A 328 10.37 -14.58 1.69
N ALA A 329 9.47 -14.83 2.66
CA ALA A 329 8.53 -13.87 3.20
C ALA A 329 9.26 -12.63 3.73
N ASN A 330 10.29 -12.80 4.56
CA ASN A 330 11.14 -11.71 5.04
C ASN A 330 11.82 -10.97 3.87
N GLN A 331 12.35 -11.67 2.84
CA GLN A 331 12.95 -11.04 1.65
C GLN A 331 11.95 -10.31 0.73
N TYR A 332 10.67 -10.66 0.76
CA TYR A 332 9.61 -9.94 0.05
C TYR A 332 9.08 -8.78 0.90
N GLU A 333 8.81 -9.00 2.19
CA GLU A 333 8.31 -7.99 3.11
C GLU A 333 9.33 -6.86 3.31
N VAL A 334 10.62 -7.16 3.46
CA VAL A 334 11.68 -6.13 3.53
C VAL A 334 11.74 -5.26 2.26
N ARG A 335 11.47 -5.84 1.08
CA ARG A 335 11.39 -5.07 -0.18
C ARG A 335 10.10 -4.27 -0.30
N GLN A 336 8.96 -4.85 0.07
CA GLN A 336 7.67 -4.16 0.07
C GLN A 336 7.67 -2.99 1.08
N GLN A 337 8.19 -3.20 2.29
CA GLN A 337 8.43 -2.16 3.28
C GLN A 337 9.40 -1.10 2.75
N ALA A 338 10.44 -1.45 1.97
CA ALA A 338 11.36 -0.47 1.41
C ALA A 338 10.71 0.41 0.33
N ALA A 339 9.87 -0.15 -0.54
CA ALA A 339 9.07 0.62 -1.49
C ALA A 339 8.07 1.55 -0.78
N GLN A 340 7.33 1.02 0.20
CA GLN A 340 6.37 1.77 1.00
C GLN A 340 7.03 2.90 1.80
N GLN A 341 8.22 2.67 2.37
CA GLN A 341 9.03 3.72 3.02
C GLN A 341 9.40 4.86 2.05
N GLN A 342 9.68 4.58 0.77
CA GLN A 342 9.94 5.63 -0.21
C GLN A 342 8.66 6.41 -0.57
N ALA A 343 7.52 5.74 -0.72
CA ALA A 343 6.24 6.41 -0.91
C ALA A 343 5.90 7.32 0.29
N ASP A 344 6.06 6.81 1.51
CA ASP A 344 5.72 7.52 2.73
C ASP A 344 6.67 8.69 3.06
N GLN A 345 7.96 8.60 2.71
CA GLN A 345 8.90 9.74 2.71
C GLN A 345 8.51 10.83 1.71
N LYS A 346 8.14 10.46 0.46
CA LYS A 346 7.64 11.43 -0.54
C LYS A 346 6.38 12.15 -0.03
N LEU A 347 5.50 11.45 0.70
CA LEU A 347 4.30 12.05 1.31
C LEU A 347 4.62 13.07 2.40
N ASP A 348 5.58 12.79 3.29
CA ASP A 348 5.96 13.71 4.35
C ASP A 348 6.69 14.96 3.82
N GLU A 349 7.47 14.82 2.74
CA GLU A 349 7.98 15.98 1.98
C GLU A 349 6.84 16.88 1.47
N ILE A 350 5.76 16.29 0.96
CA ILE A 350 4.62 17.06 0.41
C ILE A 350 3.81 17.67 1.55
N ALA A 351 3.62 16.97 2.66
CA ALA A 351 2.93 17.50 3.85
C ALA A 351 3.64 18.73 4.43
N GLU A 352 4.97 18.69 4.61
CA GLU A 352 5.73 19.86 5.11
C GLU A 352 5.78 21.01 4.08
N LYS A 353 5.88 20.72 2.77
CA LYS A 353 5.76 21.76 1.72
C LYS A 353 4.39 22.43 1.72
N LEU A 354 3.32 21.65 1.85
CA LEU A 354 1.93 22.14 1.92
C LEU A 354 1.70 23.00 3.16
N LYS A 355 2.22 22.58 4.31
CA LYS A 355 2.21 23.31 5.59
C LYS A 355 2.97 24.64 5.51
N GLU A 356 4.13 24.66 4.84
CA GLU A 356 4.81 25.92 4.54
C GLU A 356 3.99 26.80 3.58
N LEU A 357 3.42 26.23 2.52
CA LEU A 357 2.64 26.96 1.52
C LEU A 357 1.37 27.59 2.12
N ALA A 358 0.65 26.86 2.98
CA ALA A 358 -0.48 27.38 3.76
C ALA A 358 -0.05 28.52 4.70
N LYS A 359 1.11 28.39 5.36
CA LYS A 359 1.68 29.43 6.24
C LYS A 359 2.19 30.66 5.48
N ARG A 360 2.62 30.51 4.22
CA ARG A 360 2.95 31.63 3.32
C ARG A 360 1.66 32.34 2.86
N GLN A 361 0.68 31.58 2.36
CA GLN A 361 -0.65 32.09 1.97
C GLN A 361 -1.36 32.84 3.11
N GLU A 362 -1.28 32.35 4.35
CA GLU A 362 -1.86 33.05 5.50
C GLU A 362 -1.17 34.40 5.77
N GLN A 363 0.16 34.48 5.67
CA GLN A 363 0.89 35.74 5.81
C GLN A 363 0.56 36.73 4.69
N GLU A 364 0.35 36.25 3.46
CA GLU A 364 -0.04 37.11 2.34
C GLU A 364 -1.48 37.60 2.47
N ALA A 365 -2.42 36.72 2.83
CA ALA A 365 -3.79 37.10 3.16
C ALA A 365 -3.86 38.11 4.33
N GLU A 366 -3.01 37.97 5.35
CA GLU A 366 -2.93 38.95 6.44
C GLU A 366 -2.34 40.29 5.96
N ARG A 367 -1.29 40.29 5.12
CA ARG A 367 -0.73 41.50 4.50
C ARG A 367 -1.76 42.21 3.62
N GLN A 368 -2.55 41.48 2.83
CA GLN A 368 -3.64 42.02 2.04
C GLN A 368 -4.71 42.67 2.94
N ARG A 369 -5.16 41.98 4.00
CA ARG A 369 -6.14 42.52 4.97
C ARG A 369 -5.62 43.78 5.67
N ARG A 370 -4.35 43.80 6.10
CA ARG A 370 -3.72 44.97 6.73
C ARG A 370 -3.64 46.16 5.77
N ARG A 371 -3.29 45.94 4.49
CA ARG A 371 -3.29 47.00 3.46
C ARG A 371 -4.69 47.54 3.16
N ALA A 372 -5.70 46.67 3.07
CA ALA A 372 -7.09 47.05 2.87
C ALA A 372 -7.63 47.89 4.05
N ALA A 373 -7.32 47.49 5.29
CA ALA A 373 -7.70 48.24 6.50
C ALA A 373 -6.97 49.59 6.63
N ALA A 374 -5.75 49.72 6.10
CA ALA A 374 -4.96 50.95 6.15
C ALA A 374 -5.35 51.99 5.07
N GLY A 375 -6.27 51.68 4.15
CA GLY A 375 -6.76 52.59 3.10
C GLY A 375 -5.71 53.05 2.08
N GLN A 376 -4.48 52.52 2.14
CA GLN A 376 -3.33 53.06 1.42
C GLN A 376 -3.26 52.51 -0.01
N THR A 377 -3.93 53.18 -0.96
CA THR A 377 -3.93 52.87 -2.40
C THR A 377 -2.60 53.25 -3.08
N GLY A 378 -1.50 52.61 -2.66
CA GLY A 378 -0.20 52.69 -3.31
C GLY A 378 -0.05 51.64 -4.42
N SER A 379 0.36 52.06 -5.61
CA SER A 379 0.62 51.15 -6.74
C SER A 379 1.84 50.25 -6.46
N GLY A 380 1.71 48.93 -6.68
CA GLY A 380 2.79 47.98 -6.45
C GLY A 380 2.42 46.56 -6.89
N GLY A 381 2.83 46.18 -8.11
CA GLY A 381 2.38 44.95 -8.79
C GLY A 381 2.81 43.60 -8.17
N GLY A 382 3.74 43.59 -7.21
CA GLY A 382 4.36 42.36 -6.68
C GLY A 382 3.45 41.39 -5.90
N SER A 383 2.15 41.69 -5.75
CA SER A 383 1.16 40.75 -5.18
C SER A 383 0.46 39.88 -6.24
N GLY A 384 0.71 40.09 -7.54
CA GLY A 384 0.26 39.17 -8.59
C GLY A 384 1.17 37.97 -8.75
N ASP A 385 2.49 38.20 -8.78
CA ASP A 385 3.48 37.16 -9.06
C ASP A 385 3.67 36.19 -7.88
N SER A 386 3.75 36.70 -6.65
CA SER A 386 3.75 35.87 -5.42
C SER A 386 2.53 34.93 -5.35
N GLN A 387 1.36 35.41 -5.76
CA GLN A 387 0.13 34.61 -5.78
C GLN A 387 0.13 33.56 -6.92
N ARG A 388 0.96 33.72 -7.97
CA ARG A 388 1.22 32.70 -9.00
C ARG A 388 2.27 31.68 -8.55
N ASP A 389 3.37 32.13 -7.96
CA ASP A 389 4.41 31.26 -7.41
C ASP A 389 3.80 30.23 -6.44
N LEU A 390 2.87 30.67 -5.57
CA LEU A 390 2.14 29.80 -4.65
C LEU A 390 1.15 28.86 -5.36
N ALA A 391 0.50 29.30 -6.44
CA ALA A 391 -0.39 28.47 -7.24
C ALA A 391 0.37 27.33 -7.92
N ASP A 392 1.54 27.63 -8.50
CA ASP A 392 2.35 26.68 -9.26
C ASP A 392 3.02 25.66 -8.31
N GLN A 393 3.48 26.10 -7.12
CA GLN A 393 3.93 25.20 -6.05
C GLN A 393 2.81 24.26 -5.55
N ALA A 394 1.56 24.75 -5.48
CA ALA A 394 0.41 23.92 -5.11
C ALA A 394 0.02 22.92 -6.22
N GLU A 395 0.15 23.31 -7.49
CA GLU A 395 -0.08 22.42 -8.63
C GLU A 395 0.99 21.31 -8.72
N GLU A 396 2.27 21.63 -8.45
CA GLU A 396 3.33 20.64 -8.29
C GLU A 396 3.03 19.63 -7.16
N ALA A 397 2.63 20.12 -5.98
CA ALA A 397 2.27 19.26 -4.85
C ALA A 397 1.10 18.32 -5.21
N ALA A 398 0.08 18.83 -5.92
CA ALA A 398 -1.04 18.03 -6.39
C ALA A 398 -0.63 16.95 -7.40
N ARG A 399 0.24 17.29 -8.38
CA ARG A 399 0.76 16.33 -9.37
C ARG A 399 1.54 15.19 -8.72
N ARG A 400 2.39 15.51 -7.73
CA ARG A 400 3.17 14.50 -6.98
C ARG A 400 2.26 13.60 -6.12
N LEU A 401 1.22 14.16 -5.49
CA LEU A 401 0.22 13.38 -4.73
C LEU A 401 -0.66 12.50 -5.63
N GLU A 402 -1.03 12.96 -6.82
CA GLU A 402 -1.75 12.12 -7.79
C GLU A 402 -0.88 10.96 -8.29
N GLN A 403 0.40 11.21 -8.59
CA GLN A 403 1.34 10.14 -8.94
C GLN A 403 1.44 9.10 -7.82
N LEU A 404 1.64 9.52 -6.58
CA LEU A 404 1.66 8.63 -5.40
C LEU A 404 0.35 7.88 -5.18
N SER A 405 -0.78 8.54 -5.42
CA SER A 405 -2.11 7.93 -5.32
C SER A 405 -2.29 6.80 -6.34
N ARG A 406 -1.72 6.93 -7.55
CA ARG A 406 -1.72 5.89 -8.58
C ARG A 406 -0.69 4.79 -8.29
N GLU A 407 0.54 5.16 -7.90
CA GLU A 407 1.61 4.22 -7.50
C GLU A 407 1.17 3.29 -6.36
N GLU A 408 0.44 3.81 -5.36
CA GLU A 408 0.03 3.05 -4.17
C GLU A 408 -1.47 2.66 -4.15
N ASN A 409 -2.25 2.98 -5.18
CA ASN A 409 -3.73 2.84 -5.22
C ASN A 409 -4.47 3.46 -4.01
N ARG A 410 -3.91 4.51 -3.40
CA ARG A 410 -4.43 5.18 -2.19
C ARG A 410 -5.46 6.27 -2.54
N ALA A 411 -6.75 5.99 -2.32
CA ALA A 411 -7.87 6.88 -2.70
C ALA A 411 -8.01 8.16 -1.85
N ASP A 412 -7.48 8.17 -0.62
CA ASP A 412 -7.37 9.36 0.26
C ASP A 412 -6.37 10.39 -0.29
N LEU A 413 -5.29 9.92 -0.92
CA LEU A 413 -4.33 10.77 -1.62
C LEU A 413 -4.94 11.42 -2.87
N ALA A 414 -5.82 10.71 -3.60
CA ALA A 414 -6.52 11.28 -4.75
C ALA A 414 -7.40 12.47 -4.35
N GLN A 415 -8.14 12.35 -3.25
CA GLN A 415 -8.96 13.44 -2.70
C GLN A 415 -8.10 14.63 -2.25
N SER A 416 -6.96 14.36 -1.62
CA SER A 416 -5.99 15.39 -1.22
C SER A 416 -5.40 16.13 -2.43
N ALA A 417 -5.05 15.41 -3.50
CA ALA A 417 -4.57 15.98 -4.76
C ALA A 417 -5.64 16.86 -5.45
N GLN A 418 -6.91 16.43 -5.45
CA GLN A 418 -8.03 17.21 -5.99
C GLN A 418 -8.24 18.52 -5.23
N GLN A 419 -8.15 18.51 -3.90
CA GLN A 419 -8.25 19.73 -3.08
C GLN A 419 -7.09 20.70 -3.35
N LEU A 420 -5.88 20.19 -3.57
CA LEU A 420 -4.72 21.02 -3.93
C LEU A 420 -4.85 21.66 -5.32
N ARG A 421 -5.41 20.97 -6.31
CA ARG A 421 -5.75 21.59 -7.61
C ARG A 421 -6.74 22.74 -7.44
N GLN A 422 -7.82 22.51 -6.68
CA GLN A 422 -8.81 23.56 -6.40
C GLN A 422 -8.19 24.76 -5.66
N ALA A 423 -7.22 24.55 -4.78
CA ALA A 423 -6.45 25.62 -4.13
C ALA A 423 -5.59 26.40 -5.14
N ALA A 424 -4.84 25.70 -6.01
CA ALA A 424 -4.03 26.31 -7.07
C ALA A 424 -4.90 27.14 -8.04
N ASP A 425 -6.04 26.62 -8.48
CA ASP A 425 -6.99 27.33 -9.33
C ASP A 425 -7.59 28.57 -8.65
N ALA A 426 -7.86 28.50 -7.34
CA ALA A 426 -8.31 29.67 -6.57
C ALA A 426 -7.21 30.74 -6.47
N MET A 427 -5.95 30.36 -6.25
CA MET A 427 -4.81 31.29 -6.25
C MET A 427 -4.55 31.90 -7.64
N ARG A 428 -4.54 31.10 -8.70
CA ARG A 428 -4.31 31.57 -10.08
C ARG A 428 -5.42 32.55 -10.53
N ARG A 429 -6.67 32.35 -10.06
CA ARG A 429 -7.77 33.32 -10.20
C ARG A 429 -7.57 34.57 -9.32
N ALA A 430 -7.13 34.43 -8.07
CA ALA A 430 -6.84 35.55 -7.18
C ALA A 430 -5.71 36.47 -7.72
N ALA A 431 -4.74 35.88 -8.43
CA ALA A 431 -3.67 36.60 -9.12
C ALA A 431 -4.14 37.32 -10.39
N ALA A 432 -5.14 36.78 -11.10
CA ALA A 432 -5.66 37.36 -12.35
C ALA A 432 -6.68 38.49 -12.12
N ASN A 433 -7.55 38.37 -11.11
CA ASN A 433 -8.69 39.28 -10.90
C ASN A 433 -8.35 40.59 -10.16
N GLY A 434 -7.12 40.74 -9.64
CA GLY A 434 -6.68 41.96 -8.96
C GLY A 434 -7.36 42.23 -7.61
N GLN A 435 -7.09 43.43 -7.08
CA GLN A 435 -7.21 43.75 -5.65
C GLN A 435 -8.61 43.65 -5.04
N GLN A 436 -9.68 43.62 -5.84
CA GLN A 436 -11.06 43.71 -5.35
C GLN A 436 -11.76 42.35 -5.17
N ALA A 437 -11.31 41.30 -5.88
CA ALA A 437 -11.82 39.93 -5.74
C ALA A 437 -10.84 38.98 -5.01
N SER A 438 -9.54 39.28 -5.04
CA SER A 438 -8.46 38.45 -4.50
C SER A 438 -8.70 38.00 -3.05
N GLY A 439 -9.16 38.90 -2.16
CA GLY A 439 -9.32 38.59 -0.73
C GLY A 439 -10.32 37.49 -0.37
N ALA A 440 -11.28 37.17 -1.24
CA ALA A 440 -12.19 36.04 -1.07
C ALA A 440 -11.60 34.74 -1.64
N GLN A 441 -11.04 34.81 -2.85
CA GLN A 441 -10.42 33.68 -3.54
C GLN A 441 -9.17 33.17 -2.79
N SER A 442 -8.39 34.06 -2.18
CA SER A 442 -7.25 33.72 -1.33
C SER A 442 -7.65 33.12 0.03
N ALA A 443 -8.89 33.36 0.50
CA ALA A 443 -9.44 32.70 1.69
C ALA A 443 -9.94 31.28 1.36
N GLU A 444 -10.63 31.10 0.22
CA GLU A 444 -11.00 29.77 -0.29
C GLU A 444 -9.75 28.90 -0.50
N ALA A 445 -8.71 29.43 -1.14
CA ALA A 445 -7.44 28.72 -1.34
C ALA A 445 -6.81 28.26 -0.01
N LEU A 446 -6.79 29.14 1.01
CA LEU A 446 -6.26 28.81 2.34
C LEU A 446 -7.11 27.75 3.07
N GLU A 447 -8.43 27.75 2.86
CA GLU A 447 -9.32 26.72 3.40
C GLU A 447 -9.08 25.36 2.73
N ARG A 448 -8.97 25.32 1.39
CA ARG A 448 -8.65 24.08 0.64
C ARG A 448 -7.29 23.50 1.05
N LEU A 449 -6.28 24.34 1.24
CA LEU A 449 -4.98 23.90 1.77
C LEU A 449 -5.11 23.29 3.16
N ARG A 450 -5.87 23.91 4.07
CA ARG A 450 -6.07 23.38 5.43
C ARG A 450 -6.90 22.09 5.46
N GLN A 451 -7.83 21.90 4.51
CA GLN A 451 -8.54 20.64 4.33
C GLN A 451 -7.56 19.54 3.90
N ALA A 452 -6.69 19.80 2.92
CA ALA A 452 -5.67 18.86 2.48
C ALA A 452 -4.60 18.58 3.56
N GLU A 453 -4.16 19.59 4.32
CA GLU A 453 -3.27 19.45 5.48
C GLU A 453 -3.88 18.47 6.50
N GLN A 454 -5.14 18.67 6.88
CA GLN A 454 -5.85 17.81 7.83
C GLN A 454 -6.09 16.40 7.29
N GLN A 455 -6.26 16.20 5.98
CA GLN A 455 -6.36 14.87 5.38
C GLN A 455 -5.01 14.13 5.45
N LEU A 456 -3.90 14.80 5.13
CA LEU A 456 -2.55 14.22 5.27
C LEU A 456 -2.17 13.93 6.73
N THR A 457 -2.54 14.79 7.69
CA THR A 457 -2.33 14.50 9.11
C THR A 457 -3.15 13.28 9.57
N ARG A 458 -4.37 13.07 9.04
CA ARG A 458 -5.15 11.87 9.34
C ARG A 458 -4.56 10.61 8.72
N SER A 459 -4.03 10.67 7.50
CA SER A 459 -3.33 9.51 6.92
C SER A 459 -1.99 9.24 7.62
N GLN A 460 -1.31 10.27 8.14
CA GLN A 460 -0.17 10.12 9.06
C GLN A 460 -0.56 9.38 10.36
N THR A 461 -1.63 9.77 11.06
CA THR A 461 -2.14 9.02 12.23
C THR A 461 -2.54 7.58 11.85
N GLY A 462 -3.18 7.40 10.69
CA GLY A 462 -3.54 6.08 10.18
C GLY A 462 -2.35 5.19 9.78
N ARG A 463 -1.19 5.76 9.42
CA ARG A 463 0.08 5.02 9.29
C ARG A 463 0.57 4.57 10.66
N ALA A 464 0.68 5.50 11.60
CA ALA A 464 1.11 5.21 12.97
C ALA A 464 0.27 4.13 13.67
N GLU A 465 -1.04 4.08 13.41
CA GLU A 465 -1.92 3.00 13.89
C GLU A 465 -1.56 1.63 13.30
N ARG A 466 -1.26 1.56 11.99
CA ARG A 466 -0.80 0.34 11.32
C ARG A 466 0.60 -0.08 11.80
N ASP A 467 1.54 0.86 11.85
CA ASP A 467 2.92 0.60 12.28
C ASP A 467 2.98 0.01 13.70
N ILE A 468 2.13 0.51 14.61
CA ILE A 468 1.96 -0.05 15.95
C ILE A 468 1.26 -1.41 15.90
N ALA A 469 0.15 -1.56 15.16
CA ALA A 469 -0.57 -2.84 15.07
C ALA A 469 0.30 -3.97 14.48
N ASP A 470 1.16 -3.66 13.51
CA ASP A 470 2.12 -4.57 12.91
C ASP A 470 3.26 -4.91 13.90
N ALA A 471 3.76 -3.92 14.65
CA ALA A 471 4.75 -4.16 15.71
C ALA A 471 4.18 -5.02 16.87
N VAL A 472 2.94 -4.77 17.29
CA VAL A 472 2.20 -5.59 18.27
C VAL A 472 2.04 -7.03 17.77
N ARG A 473 1.65 -7.21 16.50
CA ARG A 473 1.49 -8.54 15.89
C ARG A 473 2.82 -9.30 15.88
N ARG A 474 3.88 -8.69 15.34
CA ARG A 474 5.25 -9.25 15.27
C ARG A 474 5.82 -9.56 16.66
N ALA A 475 5.56 -8.73 17.67
CA ALA A 475 5.92 -9.02 19.05
C ALA A 475 5.11 -10.19 19.64
N GLY A 476 3.82 -10.32 19.30
CA GLY A 476 2.98 -11.46 19.67
C GLY A 476 3.43 -12.78 19.04
N GLU A 477 3.81 -12.75 17.76
CA GLU A 477 4.40 -13.88 17.02
C GLU A 477 5.70 -14.33 17.68
N LEU A 478 6.63 -13.40 17.96
CA LEU A 478 7.89 -13.68 18.65
C LEU A 478 7.71 -14.24 20.07
N VAL A 479 6.70 -13.77 20.82
CA VAL A 479 6.34 -14.34 22.14
C VAL A 479 5.86 -15.79 22.00
N ASN A 480 5.12 -16.12 20.95
CA ASN A 480 4.63 -17.48 20.71
C ASN A 480 5.74 -18.41 20.22
N GLU A 481 6.54 -17.97 19.24
CA GLU A 481 7.72 -18.68 18.74
C GLU A 481 8.68 -18.98 19.91
N GLN A 482 8.95 -18.02 20.79
CA GLN A 482 9.80 -18.24 21.97
C GLN A 482 9.20 -19.22 22.98
N LYS A 483 7.87 -19.30 23.13
CA LYS A 483 7.22 -20.32 23.97
C LYS A 483 7.38 -21.72 23.39
N GLU A 484 7.33 -21.84 22.06
CA GLU A 484 7.61 -23.11 21.37
C GLU A 484 9.08 -23.51 21.53
N LEU A 485 10.04 -22.61 21.21
CA LEU A 485 11.48 -22.88 21.40
C LEU A 485 11.81 -23.24 22.86
N ALA A 486 11.19 -22.56 23.83
CA ALA A 486 11.33 -22.88 25.25
C ALA A 486 10.72 -24.24 25.63
N SER A 487 9.81 -24.79 24.84
CA SER A 487 9.31 -26.17 25.00
C SER A 487 10.24 -27.19 24.32
N GLN A 488 10.74 -26.88 23.12
CA GLN A 488 11.71 -27.71 22.39
C GLN A 488 13.03 -27.85 23.18
N VAL A 489 13.54 -26.76 23.76
CA VAL A 489 14.73 -26.76 24.66
C VAL A 489 14.53 -27.69 25.87
N ARG A 490 13.32 -27.76 26.43
CA ARG A 490 12.98 -28.69 27.54
C ARG A 490 12.76 -30.13 27.08
N GLY A 491 12.43 -30.33 25.80
CA GLY A 491 12.37 -31.63 25.16
C GLY A 491 13.73 -32.21 24.80
N LEU A 492 14.81 -31.41 24.81
CA LEU A 492 16.17 -31.91 24.65
C LEU A 492 16.58 -32.74 25.87
N GLY A 493 16.84 -34.02 25.65
CA GLY A 493 17.38 -34.92 26.67
C GLY A 493 18.80 -34.58 27.13
N SER A 494 19.42 -35.51 27.85
CA SER A 494 20.79 -35.35 28.32
C SER A 494 21.75 -35.10 27.15
N ALA A 495 22.89 -34.46 27.38
CA ALA A 495 23.83 -34.11 26.31
C ALA A 495 24.39 -35.33 25.53
N ALA A 496 24.24 -36.55 26.06
CA ALA A 496 24.57 -37.80 25.38
C ALA A 496 23.47 -38.32 24.44
N GLU A 497 22.23 -37.84 24.59
CA GLU A 497 21.02 -38.33 23.90
C GLU A 497 20.43 -37.32 22.90
N ARG A 498 20.93 -36.08 22.84
CA ARG A 498 20.43 -35.04 21.92
C ARG A 498 20.70 -35.43 20.46
N ASN A 499 19.65 -35.53 19.64
CA ASN A 499 19.83 -35.62 18.18
C ASN A 499 20.49 -34.32 17.67
N ARG A 500 21.57 -34.47 16.89
CA ARG A 500 22.30 -33.37 16.26
C ARG A 500 21.44 -32.57 15.28
N GLU A 501 20.49 -33.23 14.60
CA GLU A 501 19.61 -32.59 13.61
C GLU A 501 18.60 -31.66 14.29
N GLN A 502 17.93 -32.15 15.34
CA GLN A 502 17.03 -31.36 16.19
C GLN A 502 17.76 -30.20 16.88
N VAL A 503 19.00 -30.42 17.34
CA VAL A 503 19.84 -29.34 17.86
C VAL A 503 20.16 -28.31 16.78
N GLN A 504 20.47 -28.72 15.54
CA GLN A 504 20.78 -27.79 14.45
C GLN A 504 19.54 -26.96 14.04
N GLN A 505 18.36 -27.59 13.89
CA GLN A 505 17.10 -26.89 13.62
C GLN A 505 16.78 -25.84 14.69
N LEU A 506 16.95 -26.20 15.97
CA LEU A 506 16.71 -25.30 17.09
C LEU A 506 17.70 -24.12 17.10
N LEU A 507 18.94 -24.31 16.63
CA LEU A 507 19.91 -23.23 16.41
C LEU A 507 19.52 -22.32 15.24
N ASP A 508 19.02 -22.89 14.15
CA ASP A 508 18.64 -22.13 12.95
C ASP A 508 17.34 -21.33 13.18
N ARG A 509 16.33 -21.92 13.84
CA ARG A 509 15.14 -21.19 14.34
C ARG A 509 15.54 -20.07 15.31
N LYS A 510 16.45 -20.32 16.27
CA LYS A 510 16.98 -19.25 17.16
C LYS A 510 17.77 -18.17 16.40
N GLY A 511 18.46 -18.53 15.31
CA GLY A 511 19.11 -17.58 14.40
C GLY A 511 18.10 -16.68 13.68
N ALA A 512 17.02 -17.25 13.15
CA ALA A 512 15.92 -16.51 12.54
C ALA A 512 15.23 -15.58 13.57
N MET A 513 14.98 -16.06 14.79
CA MET A 513 14.44 -15.22 15.87
C MET A 513 15.34 -14.02 16.20
N GLU A 514 16.67 -14.19 16.24
CA GLU A 514 17.58 -13.07 16.50
C GLU A 514 17.50 -11.98 15.41
N GLN A 515 17.20 -12.38 14.17
CA GLN A 515 16.95 -11.49 13.04
C GLN A 515 15.58 -10.81 13.17
N LYS A 516 14.50 -11.58 13.36
CA LYS A 516 13.13 -11.07 13.57
C LYS A 516 13.07 -10.03 14.72
N VAL A 517 13.73 -10.29 15.86
CA VAL A 517 13.83 -9.34 16.97
C VAL A 517 14.61 -8.08 16.59
N GLY A 518 15.70 -8.22 15.81
CA GLY A 518 16.49 -7.08 15.32
C GLY A 518 15.81 -6.26 14.22
N GLU A 519 14.83 -6.82 13.53
CA GLU A 519 13.97 -6.11 12.58
C GLU A 519 12.81 -5.41 13.28
N LEU A 520 12.19 -6.07 14.26
CA LEU A 520 11.21 -5.45 15.16
C LEU A 520 11.83 -4.25 15.91
N GLU A 521 13.04 -4.38 16.45
CA GLU A 521 13.79 -3.28 17.08
C GLU A 521 13.89 -2.05 16.15
N LYS A 522 14.34 -2.25 14.90
CA LYS A 522 14.44 -1.19 13.88
C LYS A 522 13.09 -0.64 13.43
N GLN A 523 12.03 -1.45 13.41
CA GLN A 523 10.68 -1.02 13.07
C GLN A 523 10.12 -0.11 14.17
N ILE A 524 10.24 -0.54 15.42
CA ILE A 524 9.82 0.24 16.58
C ILE A 524 10.59 1.56 16.65
N ASP A 525 11.92 1.57 16.50
CA ASP A 525 12.71 2.82 16.55
C ASP A 525 12.38 3.80 15.42
N ARG A 526 11.99 3.31 14.23
CA ARG A 526 11.51 4.15 13.10
C ARG A 526 10.14 4.75 13.39
N ALA A 527 9.13 3.91 13.63
CA ALA A 527 7.78 4.38 13.96
C ALA A 527 7.78 5.30 15.21
N ALA A 528 8.59 4.97 16.23
CA ALA A 528 8.80 5.83 17.38
C ALA A 528 9.36 7.21 17.03
N ALA A 529 10.20 7.32 16.00
CA ALA A 529 10.81 8.57 15.55
C ALA A 529 9.84 9.42 14.72
N ASP A 530 9.10 8.80 13.80
CA ASP A 530 8.15 9.48 12.92
C ASP A 530 6.98 10.06 13.75
N MET A 531 6.48 9.29 14.71
CA MET A 531 5.42 9.69 15.63
C MET A 531 5.82 10.80 16.63
N ARG A 532 7.08 11.23 16.71
CA ARG A 532 7.54 12.24 17.72
C ARG A 532 6.87 13.59 17.59
N ARG A 533 6.41 13.96 16.40
CA ARG A 533 5.81 15.28 16.12
C ARG A 533 4.40 15.35 16.70
N ASP A 534 3.57 14.38 16.34
CA ASP A 534 2.12 14.47 16.49
C ASP A 534 1.54 13.48 17.52
N GLU A 535 2.19 12.33 17.76
CA GLU A 535 1.74 11.27 18.70
C GLU A 535 2.76 10.99 19.81
N ARG A 536 3.03 12.02 20.63
CA ARG A 536 4.12 12.05 21.63
C ARG A 536 4.03 10.98 22.73
N ASP A 537 2.84 10.50 23.06
CA ASP A 537 2.66 9.52 24.14
C ASP A 537 2.90 8.09 23.62
N ALA A 538 2.33 7.74 22.46
CA ALA A 538 2.63 6.49 21.78
C ALA A 538 4.10 6.42 21.31
N SER A 539 4.68 7.51 20.78
CA SER A 539 6.11 7.62 20.44
C SER A 539 7.03 7.32 21.63
N ARG A 540 6.68 7.78 22.84
CA ARG A 540 7.42 7.46 24.07
C ARG A 540 7.31 5.98 24.41
N LYS A 541 6.12 5.38 24.31
CA LYS A 541 5.90 3.95 24.58
C LYS A 541 6.60 3.03 23.58
N MET A 542 6.62 3.39 22.30
CA MET A 542 7.45 2.74 21.28
C MET A 542 8.94 2.84 21.63
N THR A 543 9.43 4.02 22.01
CA THR A 543 10.84 4.20 22.45
C THR A 543 11.16 3.37 23.70
N GLU A 544 10.24 3.26 24.67
CA GLU A 544 10.35 2.36 25.82
C GLU A 544 10.39 0.88 25.41
N ALA A 545 9.68 0.47 24.36
CA ALA A 545 9.70 -0.90 23.84
C ALA A 545 11.03 -1.25 23.15
N ALA A 546 11.53 -0.40 22.24
CA ALA A 546 12.84 -0.60 21.60
C ALA A 546 13.98 -0.58 22.63
N THR A 547 13.90 0.30 23.64
CA THR A 547 14.85 0.32 24.75
C THR A 547 14.79 -0.95 25.60
N ALA A 548 13.61 -1.56 25.80
CA ALA A 548 13.49 -2.85 26.48
C ALA A 548 14.16 -4.01 25.71
N ILE A 549 14.19 -4.00 24.37
CA ILE A 549 14.95 -4.97 23.57
C ILE A 549 16.46 -4.83 23.83
N ARG A 550 16.96 -3.59 23.83
CA ARG A 550 18.39 -3.25 23.97
C ARG A 550 18.91 -3.46 25.39
N ASP A 551 18.24 -2.92 26.41
CA ASP A 551 18.71 -2.95 27.79
C ASP A 551 18.72 -4.38 28.36
N ASN A 552 17.69 -5.17 28.05
CA ASN A 552 17.65 -6.60 28.42
C ASN A 552 18.47 -7.49 27.49
N ARG A 553 19.09 -6.92 26.45
CA ARG A 553 19.92 -7.57 25.43
C ARG A 553 19.29 -8.83 24.85
N VAL A 554 18.02 -8.73 24.46
CA VAL A 554 17.20 -9.90 24.07
C VAL A 554 17.87 -10.70 22.96
N ARG A 555 18.48 -10.02 21.98
CA ARG A 555 19.22 -10.62 20.86
C ARG A 555 20.50 -11.36 21.32
N ASP A 556 21.29 -10.76 22.21
CA ASP A 556 22.47 -11.42 22.78
C ASP A 556 22.05 -12.65 23.61
N LYS A 557 20.94 -12.58 24.35
CA LYS A 557 20.40 -13.71 25.12
C LYS A 557 19.94 -14.85 24.21
N ILE A 558 19.26 -14.57 23.10
CA ILE A 558 18.88 -15.58 22.08
C ILE A 558 20.13 -16.25 21.50
N ARG A 559 21.13 -15.45 21.08
CA ARG A 559 22.40 -15.96 20.54
C ARG A 559 23.19 -16.78 21.56
N TYR A 560 23.22 -16.34 22.82
CA TYR A 560 23.90 -17.03 23.91
C TYR A 560 23.18 -18.34 24.29
N SER A 561 21.84 -18.33 24.36
CA SER A 561 20.99 -19.53 24.45
C SER A 561 21.36 -20.54 23.36
N GLY A 562 21.43 -20.11 22.10
CA GLY A 562 21.91 -20.94 20.99
C GLY A 562 23.31 -21.52 21.26
N SER A 563 24.26 -20.72 21.76
CA SER A 563 25.59 -21.23 22.10
C SER A 563 25.59 -22.30 23.21
N MET A 564 24.67 -22.22 24.19
CA MET A 564 24.51 -23.20 25.27
C MET A 564 23.79 -24.48 24.81
N VAL A 565 22.78 -24.34 23.94
CA VAL A 565 22.15 -25.47 23.23
C VAL A 565 23.21 -26.26 22.45
N ARG A 566 24.07 -25.55 21.69
CA ARG A 566 25.15 -26.13 20.89
C ARG A 566 26.25 -26.78 21.72
N SER A 567 26.62 -26.21 22.87
CA SER A 567 27.73 -26.70 23.70
C SER A 567 27.38 -27.91 24.57
N GLY A 568 26.12 -28.36 24.57
CA GLY A 568 25.67 -29.47 25.42
C GLY A 568 25.44 -29.06 26.89
N MET A 569 25.36 -27.75 27.18
CA MET A 569 25.21 -27.25 28.54
C MET A 569 23.88 -27.67 29.19
N ALA A 570 23.82 -27.57 30.52
CA ALA A 570 22.68 -28.01 31.33
C ALA A 570 21.37 -27.39 30.86
N THR A 571 20.31 -28.22 30.82
CA THR A 571 18.96 -27.78 30.43
C THR A 571 18.45 -26.71 31.38
N SER A 572 18.64 -26.88 32.70
CA SER A 572 18.26 -25.92 33.74
C SER A 572 18.77 -24.50 33.51
N ASP A 573 20.01 -24.35 33.04
CA ASP A 573 20.60 -23.03 32.81
C ASP A 573 20.05 -22.42 31.52
N THR A 574 19.93 -23.24 30.48
CA THR A 574 19.31 -22.82 29.20
C THR A 574 17.86 -22.39 29.43
N GLU A 575 17.08 -23.15 30.20
CA GLU A 575 15.70 -22.85 30.61
C GLU A 575 15.54 -21.54 31.39
N ASN A 576 16.57 -21.07 32.09
CA ASN A 576 16.55 -19.76 32.72
C ASN A 576 16.58 -18.66 31.65
N PHE A 577 17.50 -18.77 30.67
CA PHE A 577 17.57 -17.86 29.54
C PHE A 577 16.30 -17.92 28.67
N GLU A 578 15.72 -19.10 28.42
CA GLU A 578 14.46 -19.20 27.66
C GLU A 578 13.31 -18.44 28.32
N ARG A 579 13.19 -18.53 29.65
CA ARG A 579 12.17 -17.82 30.43
C ARG A 579 12.44 -16.32 30.48
N GLU A 580 13.70 -15.90 30.59
CA GLU A 580 14.07 -14.49 30.50
C GLU A 580 13.76 -13.91 29.11
N ILE A 581 14.11 -14.59 28.02
CA ILE A 581 13.82 -14.11 26.65
C ILE A 581 12.30 -13.94 26.47
N GLY A 582 11.51 -14.94 26.88
CA GLY A 582 10.05 -14.87 26.83
C GLY A 582 9.47 -13.68 27.62
N SER A 583 9.87 -13.52 28.88
CA SER A 583 9.43 -12.41 29.74
C SER A 583 9.82 -11.03 29.18
N ASN A 584 11.01 -10.92 28.57
CA ASN A 584 11.43 -9.68 27.94
C ASN A 584 10.65 -9.36 26.66
N LEU A 585 10.30 -10.37 25.84
CA LEU A 585 9.43 -10.18 24.67
C LEU A 585 7.99 -9.84 25.08
N GLU A 586 7.47 -10.41 26.17
CA GLU A 586 6.16 -10.04 26.74
C GLU A 586 6.16 -8.59 27.28
N SER A 587 7.26 -8.15 27.91
CA SER A 587 7.46 -6.76 28.35
C SER A 587 7.53 -5.78 27.17
N VAL A 588 8.19 -6.16 26.08
CA VAL A 588 8.20 -5.39 24.81
C VAL A 588 6.78 -5.29 24.26
N ARG A 589 6.07 -6.42 24.12
CA ARG A 589 4.68 -6.45 23.65
C ARG A 589 3.76 -5.56 24.49
N SER A 590 3.81 -5.66 25.83
CA SER A 590 3.00 -4.83 26.73
C SER A 590 3.21 -3.33 26.50
N ARG A 591 4.45 -2.90 26.19
CA ARG A 591 4.75 -1.49 25.88
C ARG A 591 4.23 -1.05 24.51
N LEU A 592 4.09 -1.98 23.56
CA LEU A 592 3.46 -1.74 22.25
C LEU A 592 1.93 -1.72 22.38
N ASP A 593 1.34 -2.59 23.19
CA ASP A 593 -0.08 -2.56 23.56
C ASP A 593 -0.43 -1.23 24.28
N GLU A 594 0.43 -0.74 25.18
CA GLU A 594 0.33 0.59 25.79
C GLU A 594 0.51 1.74 24.77
N ALA A 595 1.38 1.57 23.76
CA ALA A 595 1.54 2.55 22.68
C ALA A 595 0.27 2.62 21.82
N GLN A 596 -0.35 1.47 21.52
CA GLN A 596 -1.61 1.40 20.78
C GLN A 596 -2.75 2.06 21.56
N ALA A 597 -2.81 1.86 22.88
CA ALA A 597 -3.77 2.53 23.73
C ALA A 597 -3.56 4.06 23.78
N ALA A 598 -2.34 4.56 23.55
CA ALA A 598 -2.01 5.98 23.60
C ALA A 598 -2.24 6.74 22.26
N LEU A 599 -2.42 6.04 21.14
CA LEU A 599 -2.77 6.65 19.84
C LEU A 599 -4.05 7.50 19.95
N GLY A 600 -4.06 8.69 19.33
CA GLY A 600 -5.20 9.60 19.35
C GLY A 600 -5.53 10.20 20.73
N GLN A 601 -4.86 9.78 21.80
CA GLN A 601 -5.00 10.36 23.15
C GLN A 601 -4.10 11.58 23.36
N SER A 602 -3.24 11.91 22.39
CA SER A 602 -2.33 13.06 22.39
C SER A 602 -3.08 14.40 22.51
N ARG A 603 -3.41 14.77 23.74
CA ARG A 603 -4.11 16.02 24.06
C ARG A 603 -3.30 17.23 23.56
N PRO A 604 -3.93 18.23 22.91
CA PRO A 604 -3.29 19.50 22.60
C PRO A 604 -2.62 20.09 23.85
N ASP A 605 -1.37 20.52 23.68
CA ASP A 605 -0.49 20.89 24.79
C ASP A 605 -1.12 22.04 25.60
N ALA A 606 -1.66 21.75 26.78
CA ALA A 606 -2.48 22.68 27.54
C ALA A 606 -1.72 23.99 27.91
N LYS A 607 -0.38 23.94 27.92
CA LYS A 607 0.48 25.12 28.04
C LYS A 607 0.53 25.96 26.76
N ALA A 608 0.55 25.34 25.58
CA ALA A 608 0.45 26.06 24.32
C ALA A 608 -0.91 26.77 24.19
N ASP A 609 -2.00 26.11 24.59
CA ASP A 609 -3.33 26.72 24.62
C ASP A 609 -3.47 27.80 25.70
N SER A 610 -2.80 27.69 26.85
CA SER A 610 -2.77 28.78 27.83
C SER A 610 -1.93 29.97 27.34
N LEU A 611 -0.83 29.72 26.62
CA LEU A 611 -0.01 30.75 25.98
C LEU A 611 -0.74 31.44 24.81
N ASN A 612 -1.50 30.71 24.00
CA ASN A 612 -2.32 31.30 22.94
C ASN A 612 -3.46 32.14 23.52
N ARG A 613 -4.16 31.64 24.55
CA ARG A 613 -5.16 32.42 25.30
C ARG A 613 -4.56 33.64 25.98
N ALA A 614 -3.37 33.54 26.58
CA ALA A 614 -2.65 34.69 27.15
C ALA A 614 -2.25 35.73 26.08
N ARG A 615 -1.78 35.29 24.90
CA ARG A 615 -1.49 36.16 23.75
C ARG A 615 -2.74 36.78 23.12
N GLN A 616 -3.90 36.13 23.22
CA GLN A 616 -5.19 36.70 22.83
C GLN A 616 -5.68 37.71 23.88
N LEU A 617 -5.57 37.40 25.18
CA LEU A 617 -5.86 38.36 26.25
C LEU A 617 -4.99 39.61 26.14
N ALA A 618 -3.67 39.47 25.99
CA ALA A 618 -2.76 40.61 25.85
C ALA A 618 -3.18 41.55 24.71
N ARG A 619 -3.44 41.02 23.51
CA ARG A 619 -3.93 41.79 22.35
C ARG A 619 -5.33 42.37 22.57
N SER A 620 -6.20 41.68 23.33
CA SER A 620 -7.51 42.23 23.70
C SER A 620 -7.41 43.43 24.65
N VAL A 621 -6.50 43.36 25.64
CA VAL A 621 -6.20 44.45 26.58
C VAL A 621 -5.54 45.63 25.86
N GLU A 622 -4.64 45.37 24.92
CA GLU A 622 -4.04 46.38 24.04
C GLU A 622 -5.13 47.11 23.22
N SER A 623 -6.02 46.36 22.55
CA SER A 623 -7.17 46.92 21.81
C SER A 623 -8.23 47.61 22.69
N LEU A 624 -8.20 47.40 24.01
CA LEU A 624 -9.03 48.12 24.99
C LEU A 624 -8.34 49.41 25.45
N GLY A 625 -7.01 49.39 25.58
CA GLY A 625 -6.19 50.58 25.83
C GLY A 625 -6.24 51.59 24.69
N GLU A 626 -6.22 51.12 23.44
CA GLU A 626 -6.41 51.98 22.25
C GLU A 626 -7.80 52.64 22.27
N ARG A 627 -8.88 51.84 22.38
CA ARG A 627 -10.26 52.39 22.47
C ARG A 627 -10.52 53.26 23.69
N ALA A 628 -9.78 53.09 24.78
CA ALA A 628 -9.82 54.00 25.92
C ALA A 628 -9.16 55.35 25.59
N ARG A 629 -8.02 55.35 24.88
CA ARG A 629 -7.34 56.56 24.42
C ARG A 629 -8.14 57.31 23.35
N GLU A 630 -8.74 56.60 22.39
CA GLU A 630 -9.67 57.20 21.41
C GLU A 630 -10.87 57.88 22.11
N ARG A 631 -11.49 57.22 23.09
CA ARG A 631 -12.60 57.79 23.88
C ARG A 631 -12.18 58.98 24.75
N GLN A 632 -10.90 59.11 25.08
CA GLN A 632 -10.38 60.23 25.86
C GLN A 632 -10.09 61.42 24.94
N GLN A 633 -9.42 61.21 23.80
CA GLN A 633 -9.16 62.26 22.79
C GLN A 633 -10.45 62.75 22.11
N GLY A 634 -11.38 61.84 21.80
CA GLY A 634 -12.70 62.17 21.25
C GLY A 634 -13.62 62.94 22.21
N ARG A 635 -13.20 63.19 23.46
CA ARG A 635 -13.96 63.97 24.44
C ARG A 635 -13.58 65.44 24.53
N GLU A 636 -12.45 65.85 23.94
CA GLU A 636 -11.96 67.24 23.99
C GLU A 636 -12.30 68.06 22.73
N GLN A 637 -12.81 67.44 21.66
CA GLN A 637 -13.23 68.12 20.43
C GLN A 637 -14.76 68.11 20.17
N GLY A 638 -15.54 67.43 21.02
CA GLY A 638 -16.99 67.28 20.84
C GLY A 638 -17.86 68.40 21.45
N ALA A 639 -17.45 69.66 21.34
CA ALA A 639 -18.05 70.78 22.09
C ALA A 639 -18.36 72.06 21.26
N GLN A 640 -18.64 71.93 19.96
CA GLN A 640 -19.24 72.97 19.12
C GLN A 640 -19.80 72.37 17.81
N GLY A 641 -20.88 72.96 17.28
CA GLY A 641 -21.47 72.58 15.98
C GLY A 641 -22.59 71.53 16.06
N ALA A 642 -23.78 71.94 16.49
CA ALA A 642 -24.97 71.08 16.53
C ALA A 642 -26.25 71.82 16.13
N GLU A 643 -26.28 72.40 14.92
CA GLU A 643 -27.48 73.02 14.36
C GLU A 643 -27.50 72.90 12.82
N GLY A 644 -28.67 72.59 12.24
CA GLY A 644 -28.96 72.75 10.81
C GLY A 644 -28.53 71.64 9.84
N ALA A 645 -29.25 70.51 9.81
CA ALA A 645 -29.57 69.76 8.57
C ALA A 645 -30.58 68.63 8.84
N ALA A 646 -31.84 68.80 8.45
CA ALA A 646 -32.82 67.72 8.39
C ALA A 646 -33.32 67.58 6.96
N GLY A 647 -33.10 66.42 6.33
CA GLY A 647 -33.58 66.16 4.97
C GLY A 647 -32.94 64.93 4.34
N GLN A 648 -33.77 63.92 4.06
CA GLN A 648 -33.41 62.62 3.46
C GLN A 648 -32.49 61.76 4.38
N GLN A 649 -32.56 60.43 4.37
CA GLN A 649 -33.24 59.55 3.43
C GLN A 649 -33.99 58.44 4.19
N GLN A 650 -35.26 58.21 3.87
CA GLN A 650 -35.93 56.95 4.22
C GLN A 650 -35.54 55.91 3.17
N ASP A 651 -34.89 54.82 3.59
CA ASP A 651 -35.30 53.47 3.20
C ASP A 651 -34.55 52.39 4.00
N ALA A 652 -34.87 51.11 3.76
CA ALA A 652 -34.12 49.94 4.23
C ALA A 652 -34.04 49.69 5.76
N ARG A 653 -35.15 49.89 6.49
CA ARG A 653 -35.42 49.15 7.76
C ARG A 653 -36.67 48.28 7.62
N GLY A 654 -36.57 47.24 6.79
CA GLY A 654 -37.72 46.48 6.28
C GLY A 654 -37.68 44.96 6.37
N GLN A 655 -36.63 44.31 6.91
CA GLN A 655 -36.64 42.85 7.16
C GLN A 655 -35.54 42.39 8.13
N GLN A 656 -35.88 42.27 9.42
CA GLN A 656 -35.08 41.47 10.38
C GLN A 656 -35.96 40.82 11.47
N ARG A 657 -36.94 40.02 11.04
CA ARG A 657 -37.68 39.06 11.89
C ARG A 657 -38.07 37.85 11.04
N GLY A 658 -37.23 36.82 11.03
CA GLY A 658 -37.47 35.61 10.24
C GLY A 658 -36.25 34.72 9.97
N ALA A 659 -35.40 34.45 10.98
CA ALA A 659 -34.27 33.51 10.84
C ALA A 659 -33.70 33.00 12.18
N GLN A 660 -34.55 32.69 13.18
CA GLN A 660 -34.12 31.95 14.38
C GLN A 660 -35.31 31.20 14.98
N GLY A 661 -35.41 29.91 14.68
CA GLY A 661 -36.56 29.10 15.08
C GLY A 661 -36.70 27.75 14.35
N GLN A 662 -35.60 27.11 13.92
CA GLN A 662 -35.70 25.83 13.21
C GLN A 662 -34.44 24.94 13.34
N GLN A 663 -34.07 24.55 14.57
CA GLN A 663 -33.20 23.38 14.78
C GLN A 663 -33.35 22.72 16.17
N GLN A 664 -34.58 22.31 16.50
CA GLN A 664 -34.87 21.31 17.54
C GLN A 664 -36.29 20.77 17.32
N GLY A 665 -36.43 19.46 17.16
CA GLY A 665 -37.71 18.81 16.82
C GLY A 665 -37.61 17.75 15.71
N ALA A 666 -36.78 16.72 15.92
CA ALA A 666 -36.57 15.63 14.96
C ALA A 666 -36.33 14.26 15.62
N GLN A 667 -37.04 13.96 16.71
CA GLN A 667 -37.14 12.61 17.29
C GLN A 667 -38.50 12.46 17.98
N GLY A 668 -39.21 11.37 17.68
CA GLY A 668 -40.43 10.98 18.39
C GLY A 668 -41.76 11.19 17.66
N GLN A 669 -42.00 10.46 16.56
CA GLN A 669 -43.31 9.81 16.28
C GLN A 669 -43.23 8.82 15.11
N GLN A 670 -43.27 7.52 15.42
CA GLN A 670 -43.67 6.48 14.45
C GLN A 670 -44.32 5.27 15.15
N GLN A 671 -45.52 5.48 15.69
CA GLN A 671 -46.52 4.43 15.99
C GLN A 671 -47.82 5.13 16.39
N GLY A 672 -48.96 4.76 15.80
CA GLY A 672 -50.23 5.45 16.08
C GLY A 672 -51.33 5.35 15.01
N ALA A 673 -51.43 4.23 14.29
CA ALA A 673 -52.57 3.96 13.40
C ALA A 673 -53.05 2.51 13.62
N GLN A 674 -54.26 2.37 14.19
CA GLN A 674 -54.99 1.11 14.28
C GLN A 674 -56.41 1.32 13.76
N GLY A 675 -56.95 0.30 13.07
CA GLY A 675 -58.34 0.29 12.63
C GLY A 675 -58.72 -1.02 11.93
N ALA A 676 -59.17 -2.01 12.72
CA ALA A 676 -59.68 -3.35 12.31
C ALA A 676 -58.63 -4.27 11.61
N GLU A 677 -58.50 -5.58 11.83
CA GLU A 677 -59.02 -6.60 12.79
C GLU A 677 -57.83 -7.52 13.22
N GLY A 678 -57.88 -8.47 14.18
CA GLY A 678 -58.95 -8.98 15.06
C GLY A 678 -58.50 -10.21 15.90
N ALA A 679 -59.47 -11.00 16.38
CA ALA A 679 -59.38 -12.40 16.88
C ALA A 679 -58.24 -12.89 17.85
N ARG A 680 -58.55 -12.85 19.16
CA ARG A 680 -58.42 -13.93 20.20
C ARG A 680 -57.07 -14.54 20.68
N GLY A 681 -56.93 -14.63 22.02
CA GLY A 681 -56.01 -15.51 22.81
C GLY A 681 -55.12 -14.73 23.80
N GLN A 682 -55.33 -14.67 25.13
CA GLN A 682 -55.10 -15.69 26.20
C GLN A 682 -53.78 -16.47 26.02
N GLN A 683 -52.88 -16.63 27.00
CA GLN A 683 -52.98 -16.75 28.49
C GLN A 683 -51.57 -16.42 29.10
N GLN A 684 -51.36 -15.50 30.06
CA GLN A 684 -51.58 -15.50 31.53
C GLN A 684 -50.71 -16.46 32.39
N GLY A 685 -49.86 -15.90 33.29
CA GLY A 685 -49.08 -16.59 34.34
C GLY A 685 -47.61 -16.13 34.43
N ALA A 686 -46.97 -15.61 35.48
CA ALA A 686 -47.28 -15.12 36.85
C ALA A 686 -46.54 -15.86 38.00
N ARG A 687 -45.81 -15.09 38.85
CA ARG A 687 -45.05 -15.46 40.08
C ARG A 687 -43.71 -16.24 39.86
N GLY A 688 -42.70 -16.13 40.73
CA GLY A 688 -42.50 -15.22 41.88
C GLY A 688 -41.40 -15.67 42.88
N ALA A 689 -41.06 -14.80 43.84
CA ALA A 689 -40.16 -14.98 45.01
C ALA A 689 -38.62 -15.07 44.76
N GLN A 690 -37.72 -14.96 45.77
CA GLN A 690 -37.43 -13.86 46.74
C GLN A 690 -36.46 -14.32 47.86
N GLY A 691 -35.30 -13.64 48.04
CA GLY A 691 -34.45 -13.66 49.26
C GLY A 691 -33.48 -14.87 49.46
N GLN A 692 -32.57 -14.91 50.47
CA GLN A 692 -31.93 -13.86 51.29
C GLN A 692 -30.80 -14.43 52.23
N GLY A 693 -29.58 -13.84 52.25
CA GLY A 693 -28.72 -13.70 53.47
C GLY A 693 -27.65 -14.77 53.86
N GLY A 694 -26.65 -14.35 54.67
CA GLY A 694 -25.58 -15.16 55.33
C GLY A 694 -24.20 -15.11 54.62
N ARG A 695 -23.01 -14.77 55.18
CA ARG A 695 -22.26 -15.09 56.45
C ARG A 695 -21.89 -16.58 56.59
N GLU A 696 -20.68 -17.03 56.99
CA GLU A 696 -19.35 -16.44 57.36
C GLU A 696 -18.29 -17.60 57.29
N GLY A 697 -16.96 -17.48 57.47
CA GLY A 697 -16.01 -16.40 57.83
C GLY A 697 -14.60 -16.96 58.20
N GLN A 698 -13.63 -16.09 58.59
CA GLN A 698 -12.24 -16.39 59.07
C GLN A 698 -11.18 -16.89 58.02
N GLY A 699 -9.86 -16.70 58.20
CA GLY A 699 -9.14 -15.83 59.16
C GLY A 699 -7.61 -16.06 59.28
N GLY A 700 -6.84 -15.02 59.64
CA GLY A 700 -5.41 -15.04 60.04
C GLY A 700 -4.38 -14.66 58.94
N GLY A 701 -3.21 -14.04 59.21
CA GLY A 701 -2.74 -13.35 60.44
C GLY A 701 -1.20 -13.32 60.63
N ARG A 702 -0.64 -12.20 61.11
CA ARG A 702 0.75 -11.98 61.65
C ARG A 702 1.96 -11.99 60.68
N GLU A 703 3.12 -11.36 60.95
CA GLU A 703 3.50 -10.14 61.74
C GLU A 703 4.99 -9.72 61.44
N GLY A 704 5.31 -8.41 61.38
CA GLY A 704 6.67 -7.84 61.65
C GLY A 704 7.75 -7.84 60.54
N ARG A 705 8.91 -7.14 60.66
CA ARG A 705 9.34 -6.07 61.61
C ARG A 705 10.69 -5.37 61.23
N GLY A 706 10.70 -4.04 60.98
CA GLY A 706 11.92 -3.15 60.99
C GLY A 706 12.95 -3.32 59.86
N GLY A 707 13.96 -2.43 59.65
CA GLY A 707 14.27 -1.10 60.23
C GLY A 707 15.72 -0.62 59.94
N ARG A 708 16.00 0.70 60.08
CA ARG A 708 17.30 1.42 59.86
C ARG A 708 17.83 1.56 58.42
N GLU A 709 18.77 2.43 58.01
CA GLU A 709 19.35 3.76 58.40
C GLU A 709 20.86 3.80 58.01
N GLY A 710 21.37 4.95 57.51
CA GLY A 710 22.78 5.21 57.16
C GLY A 710 22.94 5.66 55.69
N GLN A 711 23.29 6.90 55.30
CA GLN A 711 24.42 7.82 55.61
C GLN A 711 25.79 7.49 54.97
N GLY A 712 26.25 8.37 54.06
CA GLY A 712 27.61 8.95 54.10
C GLY A 712 28.69 8.45 53.13
N GLY A 713 29.42 9.40 52.51
CA GLY A 713 30.61 9.17 51.65
C GLY A 713 30.28 9.02 50.15
N GLN A 714 30.68 9.88 49.19
CA GLN A 714 31.74 10.90 49.03
C GLN A 714 33.13 10.37 48.62
N GLN A 715 33.72 11.01 47.59
CA GLN A 715 34.99 10.71 46.90
C GLN A 715 34.90 9.46 45.99
N GLY A 716 35.59 9.40 44.84
CA GLY A 716 36.40 10.42 44.15
C GLY A 716 37.23 9.79 43.02
N GLN A 717 37.79 10.62 42.12
CA GLN A 717 38.51 10.23 40.89
C GLN A 717 37.58 9.70 39.77
N GLY A 718 37.88 9.87 38.48
CA GLY A 718 38.99 10.63 37.88
C GLY A 718 39.25 10.17 36.45
N GLY A 719 38.65 10.84 35.47
CA GLY A 719 38.67 10.38 34.08
C GLY A 719 40.05 10.44 33.41
N ARG A 720 40.31 9.49 32.52
CA ARG A 720 41.30 9.61 31.43
C ARG A 720 40.66 9.21 30.11
N ASN A 721 41.09 9.87 29.05
CA ASN A 721 40.52 9.83 27.71
C ASN A 721 41.69 9.78 26.72
N ASP A 722 42.12 8.56 26.38
CA ASP A 722 43.28 8.31 25.53
C ASP A 722 42.83 7.81 24.16
N GLY A 723 42.62 8.74 23.23
CA GLY A 723 42.44 8.44 21.81
C GLY A 723 43.78 8.47 21.08
N GLN A 724 44.14 7.40 20.38
CA GLN A 724 45.33 7.38 19.52
C GLN A 724 44.95 7.43 18.03
N ARG A 725 45.36 8.52 17.37
CA ARG A 725 45.66 8.49 15.93
C ARG A 725 47.01 7.82 15.72
N THR A 726 47.15 7.11 14.61
CA THR A 726 48.43 7.03 13.88
C THR A 726 48.20 7.41 12.43
N GLN A 727 49.26 7.89 11.79
CA GLN A 727 49.29 8.44 10.43
C GLN A 727 50.66 8.09 9.81
N ASP A 728 50.79 8.29 8.50
CA ASP A 728 51.98 8.01 7.67
C ASP A 728 52.26 6.51 7.37
N GLY A 729 52.76 6.13 6.18
CA GLY A 729 52.92 6.95 4.99
C GLY A 729 53.64 6.27 3.80
N ARG A 730 53.28 6.67 2.58
CA ARG A 730 54.00 6.53 1.29
C ARG A 730 54.45 5.12 0.80
N GLY A 731 53.79 4.68 -0.27
CA GLY A 731 54.44 4.64 -1.59
C GLY A 731 55.00 3.30 -2.11
N GLY A 732 54.40 2.79 -3.18
CA GLY A 732 54.96 1.73 -4.04
C GLY A 732 54.25 1.69 -5.40
N ARG A 733 54.98 1.51 -6.49
CA ARG A 733 54.42 1.16 -7.81
C ARG A 733 54.50 -0.35 -7.99
N GLY A 734 53.42 -0.97 -8.46
CA GLY A 734 53.39 -2.36 -8.89
C GLY A 734 52.29 -2.53 -9.92
N ASP A 735 52.67 -2.76 -11.18
CA ASP A 735 51.75 -2.99 -12.28
C ASP A 735 51.58 -4.50 -12.48
N THR A 736 50.35 -5.00 -12.28
CA THR A 736 49.96 -6.38 -12.59
C THR A 736 48.52 -6.42 -13.09
N THR A 737 48.33 -7.08 -14.22
CA THR A 737 47.03 -7.21 -14.89
C THR A 737 46.13 -8.24 -14.19
N GLY A 738 44.94 -7.82 -13.79
CA GLY A 738 43.89 -8.67 -13.22
C GLY A 738 42.51 -8.17 -13.64
N ALA A 739 41.62 -9.09 -14.04
CA ALA A 739 40.29 -8.74 -14.53
C ALA A 739 39.38 -8.27 -13.37
N PRO A 740 38.51 -7.25 -13.58
CA PRO A 740 37.57 -6.79 -12.57
C PRO A 740 36.47 -7.84 -12.35
N GLN A 741 36.53 -8.52 -11.21
CA GLN A 741 35.51 -9.46 -10.75
C GLN A 741 34.30 -8.66 -10.23
N PHE A 742 33.28 -8.47 -11.06
CA PHE A 742 32.08 -7.68 -10.71
C PHE A 742 31.25 -8.37 -9.61
N GLY A 743 31.39 -7.90 -8.37
CA GLY A 743 30.67 -8.44 -7.21
C GLY A 743 29.31 -7.78 -6.98
N GLY A 744 28.25 -8.60 -6.92
CA GLY A 744 27.00 -8.35 -6.17
C GLY A 744 26.08 -7.23 -6.66
N GLY A 745 26.49 -5.97 -6.49
CA GLY A 745 25.59 -4.81 -6.46
C GLY A 745 24.85 -4.46 -7.75
N ALA A 746 25.23 -5.04 -8.89
CA ALA A 746 24.52 -4.85 -10.16
C ALA A 746 23.16 -5.59 -10.21
N VAL A 747 22.99 -6.64 -9.41
CA VAL A 747 21.78 -7.49 -9.43
C VAL A 747 20.59 -6.79 -8.78
N ASP A 748 20.81 -6.09 -7.66
CA ASP A 748 19.74 -5.34 -6.97
C ASP A 748 19.21 -4.16 -7.82
N LEU A 749 20.09 -3.50 -8.57
CA LEU A 749 19.69 -2.41 -9.47
C LEU A 749 18.86 -2.90 -10.68
N LEU A 750 19.11 -4.14 -11.13
CA LEU A 750 18.32 -4.80 -12.17
C LEU A 750 16.96 -5.31 -11.66
N LEU A 751 16.87 -5.70 -10.38
CA LEU A 751 15.60 -6.00 -9.72
C LEU A 751 14.72 -4.74 -9.58
N GLN A 752 15.30 -3.59 -9.25
CA GLN A 752 14.57 -2.30 -9.25
C GLN A 752 14.03 -1.91 -10.64
N LEU A 753 14.74 -2.27 -11.71
CA LEU A 753 14.25 -2.11 -13.09
C LEU A 753 13.16 -3.12 -13.46
N ALA A 754 13.07 -4.28 -12.81
CA ALA A 754 11.97 -5.22 -12.99
C ALA A 754 10.66 -4.69 -12.36
N ASP A 755 10.71 -4.19 -11.13
CA ASP A 755 9.52 -3.66 -10.44
C ASP A 755 8.94 -2.41 -11.15
N LEU A 756 9.80 -1.62 -11.81
CA LEU A 756 9.44 -0.51 -12.72
C LEU A 756 8.81 -0.94 -14.05
N LEU A 757 8.81 -2.24 -14.37
CA LEU A 757 8.15 -2.82 -15.56
C LEU A 757 6.86 -3.57 -15.21
N PHE A 758 6.59 -3.82 -13.93
CA PHE A 758 5.34 -4.43 -13.45
C PHE A 758 4.21 -3.41 -13.18
N HIS A 759 4.49 -2.10 -13.27
CA HIS A 759 3.54 -1.01 -13.00
C HIS A 759 3.58 0.09 -14.09
N GLY A 760 3.66 -0.33 -15.37
CA GLY A 760 3.74 0.56 -16.54
C GLY A 760 2.59 0.38 -17.51
#